data_AF-A0A7J5ZM76-F1
#
_entry.id   AF-A0A7J5ZM76-F1
#
_cell.length_a   1.000
_cell.length_b   1.000
_cell.length_c   1.000
_cell.angle_alpha   90.00
_cell.angle_beta   90.00
_cell.angle_gamma   90.00
#
_symmetry.space_group_name_H-M   'P 1'
#
loop_
_entity.id
_entity.type
_entity.pdbx_description
1 polymer ?
#
loop_
_entity_poly.entity_id
_entity_poly.type
_entity_poly.pdbx_seq_one_letter_code
_entity_poly.pdbx_strand_id
1 'polypeptide(L)'
;MSRAPPMQPQNCGPWELKESLGTGGFGNVTRWQNKDTCDQIAIKQCRQELSAKNKERWCLEIQIMKRLNHVNVVAAREVPEELQKLATNDLPLLAMEYCQGGDLRKYLNLLENCCGMREGSVMILLRDISSALTYLHTKRIIHRDLKPENIVLQQGEKRLIHKIIDLGYAKELDQSSLCTSFVGTLQYLAPELLEQQKYTVTVDYWSFGTLVFECITGFRPFLPTWQPVPWHNTLKQKHEDDIVVYEDLAGEVHFSKHLPRPHNLNNLLAGRLERWLQLMLRWSPQARGKDTKQIPKESPEGSEYEEKSKKSEEGGRDPQSGSTTCFEELDQILDLKLVHVLNMTSAEICTYSVRCGEPVASLQKRIAQDTHIPPASQELLLEAGLALEPHNEIMQCAVDYTLVDGRRVDMPLVFLFNRSCCSYEPQFSPRILPDNIRFIQTEPKRMLPYSAQRRTYGQAWHTIRALKEDWLKLQQGQKAAIMSLLRHNGLLSKQKNEMVSVHQRLKATLEFFTTSLHIDMDKYQEQRATGIASEKLLSVWREMEQTALSHGQTDDVTMLEEEMMKLQTDIVDLQRHPWRSGEALESLEGKAMDLFRKLREKPRDQRGIGDCQEVVKLVVQAIQFYEKKLREFYTHLSKTVVCRQRVMELLPRVEGMVSSMAQCEHELRRMQEKRQKELWNLLKVACSKVRSPVSGSPDGGRTPPSSGPPLLQHRPPHPDSLLILHQPEESMIVIEESKTFESRLHSLVQETIKETEINMQVLQEWTWLNRSQDLF
;
A
#
# COMPACT_ATOMS: atom_id res chain seq x y z
N MET A 1 -14.70 21.46 39.44
CA MET A 1 -16.12 21.04 39.46
C MET A 1 -16.20 19.75 40.24
N SER A 2 -17.00 19.74 41.31
CA SER A 2 -17.21 18.58 42.17
C SER A 2 -17.67 17.37 41.35
N ARG A 3 -16.99 16.24 41.52
CA ARG A 3 -17.35 14.96 40.91
C ARG A 3 -18.73 14.58 41.49
N ALA A 4 -19.75 14.47 40.64
CA ALA A 4 -21.05 13.98 41.09
C ALA A 4 -20.85 12.61 41.79
N PRO A 5 -21.55 12.35 42.90
CA PRO A 5 -21.42 11.08 43.60
C PRO A 5 -21.73 9.92 42.64
N PRO A 6 -21.05 8.76 42.75
CA PRO A 6 -21.37 7.60 41.92
C PRO A 6 -22.85 7.25 42.14
N MET A 7 -23.63 7.25 41.05
CA MET A 7 -25.02 6.81 41.11
C MET A 7 -25.04 5.36 41.59
N GLN A 8 -25.86 5.05 42.59
CA GLN A 8 -26.09 3.65 43.00
C GLN A 8 -26.53 2.84 41.77
N PRO A 9 -26.11 1.56 41.65
CA PRO A 9 -26.50 0.73 40.52
C PRO A 9 -28.03 0.57 40.49
N GLN A 10 -28.67 1.27 39.56
CA GLN A 10 -30.10 1.18 39.33
C GLN A 10 -30.35 0.00 38.40
N ASN A 11 -31.04 -1.01 38.90
CA ASN A 11 -31.46 -2.18 38.13
C ASN A 11 -32.96 -2.08 37.83
N CYS A 12 -33.34 -2.34 36.59
CA CYS A 12 -34.73 -2.43 36.14
C CYS A 12 -34.92 -3.77 35.42
N GLY A 13 -35.32 -4.79 36.19
CA GLY A 13 -35.31 -6.17 35.68
C GLY A 13 -33.90 -6.61 35.28
N PRO A 14 -33.69 -7.21 34.09
CA PRO A 14 -32.37 -7.64 33.62
C PRO A 14 -31.49 -6.48 33.14
N TRP A 15 -32.02 -5.25 33.06
CA TRP A 15 -31.28 -4.07 32.61
C TRP A 15 -30.58 -3.36 33.76
N GLU A 16 -29.27 -3.18 33.61
CA GLU A 16 -28.41 -2.47 34.57
C GLU A 16 -27.98 -1.11 34.01
N LEU A 17 -28.20 -0.07 34.80
CA LEU A 17 -27.64 1.25 34.54
C LEU A 17 -26.11 1.19 34.67
N LYS A 18 -25.42 1.68 33.64
CA LYS A 18 -23.97 1.81 33.62
C LYS A 18 -23.59 3.26 33.85
N GLU A 19 -23.00 3.93 32.86
CA GLU A 19 -22.59 5.33 32.95
C GLU A 19 -23.57 6.31 32.28
N SER A 20 -23.49 7.57 32.70
CA SER A 20 -24.09 8.70 31.97
C SER A 20 -23.26 9.00 30.72
N LEU A 21 -23.92 9.03 29.56
CA LEU A 21 -23.28 9.27 28.26
C LEU A 21 -23.19 10.75 27.92
N GLY A 22 -24.15 11.54 28.38
CA GLY A 22 -24.22 12.96 28.09
C GLY A 22 -25.37 13.65 28.82
N THR A 23 -25.28 14.97 28.94
CA THR A 23 -26.35 15.78 29.53
C THR A 23 -26.62 16.98 28.62
N GLY A 24 -27.80 17.03 28.03
CA GLY A 24 -28.23 18.06 27.09
C GLY A 24 -29.31 18.99 27.66
N GLY A 25 -29.80 19.92 26.83
CA GLY A 25 -30.83 20.89 27.19
C GLY A 25 -32.18 20.27 27.54
N PHE A 26 -32.51 19.13 26.92
CA PHE A 26 -33.77 18.41 27.16
C PHE A 26 -33.66 17.30 28.20
N GLY A 27 -32.45 16.82 28.53
CA GLY A 27 -32.24 15.90 29.64
C GLY A 27 -30.98 15.04 29.56
N ASN A 28 -30.95 13.94 30.31
CA ASN A 28 -29.81 13.05 30.50
C ASN A 28 -29.88 11.83 29.57
N VAL A 29 -28.73 11.43 29.01
CA VAL A 29 -28.58 10.19 28.25
C VAL A 29 -27.78 9.20 29.10
N THR A 30 -28.31 8.00 29.29
CA THR A 30 -27.70 6.95 30.12
C THR A 30 -27.52 5.66 29.34
N ARG A 31 -26.43 4.93 29.61
CA ARG A 31 -26.19 3.60 29.05
C ARG A 31 -26.82 2.53 29.92
N TRP A 32 -27.55 1.62 29.28
CA TRP A 32 -28.13 0.45 29.92
C TRP A 32 -27.61 -0.81 29.23
N GLN A 33 -27.31 -1.83 30.03
CA GLN A 33 -26.89 -3.14 29.54
C GLN A 33 -27.79 -4.23 30.11
N ASN A 34 -28.31 -5.08 29.23
CA ASN A 34 -29.05 -6.27 29.62
C ASN A 34 -28.04 -7.35 30.10
N LYS A 35 -28.21 -7.86 31.32
CA LYS A 35 -27.28 -8.84 31.91
C LYS A 35 -27.35 -10.23 31.26
N ASP A 36 -28.49 -10.58 30.67
CA ASP A 36 -28.74 -11.91 30.12
C ASP A 36 -28.26 -12.01 28.66
N THR A 37 -28.46 -10.95 27.88
CA THR A 37 -28.15 -10.90 26.44
C THR A 37 -26.89 -10.11 26.10
N CYS A 38 -26.34 -9.36 27.07
CA CYS A 38 -25.31 -8.35 26.88
C CYS A 38 -25.69 -7.20 25.93
N ASP A 39 -26.95 -7.10 25.48
CA ASP A 39 -27.41 -6.00 24.62
C ASP A 39 -27.28 -4.65 25.33
N GLN A 40 -26.94 -3.62 24.57
CA GLN A 40 -26.67 -2.29 25.08
C GLN A 40 -27.53 -1.24 24.37
N ILE A 41 -28.15 -0.36 25.15
CA ILE A 41 -28.99 0.73 24.66
C ILE A 41 -28.63 2.04 25.34
N ALA A 42 -28.91 3.14 24.66
CA ALA A 42 -28.86 4.48 25.22
C ALA A 42 -30.30 4.97 25.47
N ILE A 43 -30.59 5.42 26.68
CA ILE A 43 -31.89 6.02 27.02
C ILE A 43 -31.70 7.51 27.26
N LYS A 44 -32.35 8.33 26.43
CA LYS A 44 -32.52 9.77 26.66
C LYS A 44 -33.81 9.97 27.46
N GLN A 45 -33.66 10.56 28.63
CA GLN A 45 -34.75 10.90 29.52
C GLN A 45 -34.86 12.41 29.64
N CYS A 46 -36.09 12.93 29.65
CA CYS A 46 -36.34 14.34 29.82
C CYS A 46 -36.20 14.80 31.29
N ARG A 47 -35.63 15.98 31.54
CA ARG A 47 -35.61 16.61 32.88
C ARG A 47 -37.03 17.09 33.27
N GLN A 48 -37.32 17.15 34.57
CA GLN A 48 -38.63 17.56 35.09
C GLN A 48 -39.04 18.99 34.67
N GLU A 49 -40.37 19.19 34.59
CA GLU A 49 -41.15 20.36 34.13
C GLU A 49 -40.60 21.12 32.90
N LEU A 50 -40.86 20.57 31.71
CA LEU A 50 -40.73 21.32 30.46
C LEU A 50 -41.91 22.29 30.25
N SER A 51 -41.62 23.45 29.63
CA SER A 51 -42.65 24.32 29.05
C SER A 51 -43.43 23.58 27.94
N ALA A 52 -44.67 24.00 27.65
CA ALA A 52 -45.50 23.38 26.60
C ALA A 52 -44.76 23.28 25.25
N LYS A 53 -44.07 24.35 24.84
CA LYS A 53 -43.24 24.39 23.62
C LYS A 53 -42.10 23.35 23.64
N ASN A 54 -41.50 23.10 24.80
CA ASN A 54 -40.42 22.11 24.91
C ASN A 54 -40.96 20.67 24.98
N LYS A 55 -42.16 20.46 25.54
CA LYS A 55 -42.86 19.16 25.48
C LYS A 55 -43.17 18.77 24.03
N GLU A 56 -43.70 19.71 23.25
CA GLU A 56 -43.94 19.51 21.81
C GLU A 56 -42.64 19.16 21.06
N ARG A 57 -41.54 19.86 21.34
CA ARG A 57 -40.23 19.55 20.76
C ARG A 57 -39.73 18.16 21.12
N TRP A 58 -39.91 17.74 22.38
CA TRP A 58 -39.53 16.40 22.84
C TRP A 58 -40.31 15.30 22.12
N CYS A 59 -41.63 15.44 22.02
CA CYS A 59 -42.47 14.48 21.29
C CYS A 59 -42.11 14.45 19.79
N LEU A 60 -41.85 15.62 19.19
CA LEU A 60 -41.43 15.72 17.80
C LEU A 60 -40.07 15.04 17.56
N GLU A 61 -39.10 15.21 18.46
CA GLU A 61 -37.80 14.52 18.37
C GLU A 61 -37.99 13.01 18.32
N ILE A 62 -38.80 12.46 19.23
CA ILE A 62 -39.09 11.01 19.29
C ILE A 62 -39.80 10.54 18.02
N GLN A 63 -40.79 11.29 17.54
CA GLN A 63 -41.52 10.97 16.33
C GLN A 63 -40.60 10.95 15.10
N ILE A 64 -39.72 11.95 14.97
CA ILE A 64 -38.73 12.01 13.91
C ILE A 64 -37.80 10.78 14.01
N MET A 65 -37.18 10.57 15.17
CA MET A 65 -36.23 9.47 15.38
C MET A 65 -36.82 8.10 15.07
N LYS A 66 -38.09 7.84 15.43
CA LYS A 66 -38.78 6.57 15.12
C LYS A 66 -39.02 6.34 13.62
N ARG A 67 -39.04 7.39 12.79
CA ARG A 67 -39.24 7.27 11.33
C ARG A 67 -37.92 7.18 10.54
N LEU A 68 -36.79 7.48 11.17
CA LEU A 68 -35.49 7.45 10.52
C LEU A 68 -34.92 6.03 10.54
N ASN A 69 -34.36 5.63 9.40
CA ASN A 69 -33.67 4.38 9.22
C ASN A 69 -32.54 4.59 8.21
N HIS A 70 -31.32 4.74 8.71
CA HIS A 70 -30.13 4.96 7.91
C HIS A 70 -28.87 4.52 8.68
N VAL A 71 -27.88 3.94 8.00
CA VAL A 71 -26.69 3.39 8.67
C VAL A 71 -25.87 4.46 9.41
N ASN A 72 -25.88 5.70 8.92
CA ASN A 72 -25.16 6.84 9.51
C ASN A 72 -26.04 7.78 10.36
N VAL A 73 -27.24 7.33 10.76
CA VAL A 73 -28.08 8.02 11.77
C VAL A 73 -28.36 7.02 12.88
N VAL A 74 -28.30 7.45 14.14
CA VAL A 74 -28.60 6.54 15.26
C VAL A 74 -30.05 6.09 15.21
N ALA A 75 -30.25 4.79 15.26
CA ALA A 75 -31.58 4.18 15.24
C ALA A 75 -32.29 4.31 16.58
N ALA A 76 -33.56 4.72 16.56
CA ALA A 76 -34.45 4.54 17.70
C ALA A 76 -34.70 3.04 17.93
N ARG A 77 -34.82 2.66 19.20
CA ARG A 77 -35.21 1.31 19.64
C ARG A 77 -36.52 1.39 20.41
N GLU A 78 -37.20 0.25 20.50
CA GLU A 78 -38.31 0.12 21.44
C GLU A 78 -37.80 0.23 22.87
N VAL A 79 -38.58 0.88 23.73
CA VAL A 79 -38.27 1.02 25.15
C VAL A 79 -38.66 -0.28 25.85
N PRO A 80 -37.71 -1.03 26.45
CA PRO A 80 -38.03 -2.23 27.20
C PRO A 80 -39.07 -1.97 28.29
N GLU A 81 -40.03 -2.88 28.48
CA GLU A 81 -41.15 -2.72 29.42
C GLU A 81 -40.65 -2.41 30.84
N GLU A 82 -39.56 -3.04 31.27
CA GLU A 82 -38.95 -2.82 32.58
C GLU A 82 -38.40 -1.40 32.76
N LEU A 83 -37.96 -0.79 31.67
CA LEU A 83 -37.37 0.55 31.64
C LEU A 83 -38.41 1.66 31.46
N GLN A 84 -39.65 1.35 31.08
CA GLN A 84 -40.73 2.35 31.00
C GLN A 84 -40.98 3.03 32.36
N LYS A 85 -40.77 2.30 33.47
CA LYS A 85 -40.88 2.80 34.85
C LYS A 85 -39.86 3.91 35.17
N LEU A 86 -38.84 4.10 34.35
CA LEU A 86 -37.88 5.19 34.50
C LEU A 86 -38.47 6.56 34.14
N ALA A 87 -39.57 6.61 33.38
CA ALA A 87 -40.22 7.87 33.05
C ALA A 87 -40.67 8.59 34.34
N THR A 88 -40.13 9.80 34.55
CA THR A 88 -40.37 10.61 35.76
C THR A 88 -41.54 11.59 35.59
N ASN A 89 -42.17 11.58 34.41
CA ASN A 89 -43.29 12.41 33.99
C ASN A 89 -44.04 11.70 32.84
N ASP A 90 -45.15 12.29 32.36
CA ASP A 90 -45.94 11.75 31.24
C ASP A 90 -45.23 11.82 29.88
N LEU A 91 -43.94 12.20 29.84
CA LEU A 91 -43.19 12.28 28.59
C LEU A 91 -42.52 10.93 28.27
N PRO A 92 -42.60 10.47 27.01
CA PRO A 92 -42.02 9.19 26.63
C PRO A 92 -40.49 9.21 26.70
N LEU A 93 -39.90 8.06 27.01
CA LEU A 93 -38.46 7.84 26.90
C LEU A 93 -38.06 7.64 25.43
N LEU A 94 -36.83 8.02 25.09
CA LEU A 94 -36.23 7.70 23.80
C LEU A 94 -35.12 6.67 24.00
N ALA A 95 -35.41 5.42 23.66
CA ALA A 95 -34.40 4.37 23.55
C ALA A 95 -33.73 4.42 22.18
N MET A 96 -32.41 4.23 22.14
CA MET A 96 -31.58 4.28 20.95
C MET A 96 -30.53 3.17 20.99
N GLU A 97 -29.99 2.80 19.83
CA GLU A 97 -28.77 1.99 19.79
C GLU A 97 -27.62 2.66 20.55
N TYR A 98 -26.85 1.89 21.30
CA TYR A 98 -25.66 2.39 21.97
C TYR A 98 -24.45 2.33 21.03
N CYS A 99 -23.76 3.46 20.86
CA CYS A 99 -22.56 3.57 20.05
C CYS A 99 -21.28 3.46 20.90
N GLN A 100 -20.52 2.38 20.72
CA GLN A 100 -19.41 2.00 21.62
C GLN A 100 -18.16 2.88 21.53
N GLY A 101 -17.93 3.54 20.38
CA GLY A 101 -16.75 4.37 20.13
C GLY A 101 -16.80 5.77 20.75
N GLY A 102 -17.88 6.11 21.46
CA GLY A 102 -18.08 7.44 22.03
C GLY A 102 -18.39 8.50 20.96
N ASP A 103 -18.22 9.77 21.33
CA ASP A 103 -18.46 10.92 20.44
C ASP A 103 -17.18 11.39 19.72
N LEU A 104 -17.35 12.04 18.56
CA LEU A 104 -16.24 12.55 17.75
C LEU A 104 -15.43 13.62 18.49
N ARG A 105 -16.02 14.36 19.44
CA ARG A 105 -15.26 15.28 20.29
C ARG A 105 -14.22 14.55 21.13
N LYS A 106 -14.53 13.38 21.71
CA LYS A 106 -13.53 12.55 22.41
C LYS A 106 -12.41 12.13 21.46
N TYR A 107 -12.76 11.73 20.23
CA TYR A 107 -11.76 11.33 19.23
C TYR A 107 -10.85 12.49 18.79
N LEU A 108 -11.39 13.69 18.56
CA LEU A 108 -10.61 14.91 18.28
C LEU A 108 -9.75 15.35 19.46
N ASN A 109 -10.15 15.00 20.69
CA ASN A 109 -9.40 15.29 21.90
C ASN A 109 -8.29 14.28 22.19
N LEU A 110 -8.15 13.19 21.43
CA LEU A 110 -6.98 12.33 21.51
C LEU A 110 -5.72 13.15 21.25
N LEU A 111 -4.61 12.78 21.89
CA LEU A 111 -3.37 13.55 21.77
C LEU A 111 -2.96 13.61 20.30
N GLU A 112 -2.88 12.45 19.66
CA GLU A 112 -2.40 12.22 18.30
C GLU A 112 -3.15 12.99 17.21
N ASN A 113 -4.36 13.46 17.51
CA ASN A 113 -5.22 14.24 16.63
C ASN A 113 -5.11 15.76 16.86
N CYS A 114 -4.13 16.23 17.67
CA CYS A 114 -3.97 17.66 17.97
C CYS A 114 -3.64 18.55 16.76
N CYS A 115 -3.19 17.94 15.66
CA CYS A 115 -2.95 18.59 14.37
C CYS A 115 -3.80 17.95 13.26
N GLY A 116 -5.03 17.55 13.61
CA GLY A 116 -5.96 16.87 12.72
C GLY A 116 -5.87 15.35 12.78
N MET A 117 -6.93 14.70 12.31
CA MET A 117 -7.04 13.25 12.19
C MET A 117 -6.22 12.75 10.99
N ARG A 118 -6.01 11.43 10.93
CA ARG A 118 -5.39 10.78 9.77
C ARG A 118 -6.30 10.84 8.56
N GLU A 119 -5.70 10.83 7.38
CA GLU A 119 -6.39 10.92 6.09
C GLU A 119 -7.55 9.93 5.96
N GLY A 120 -7.33 8.65 6.25
CA GLY A 120 -8.39 7.63 6.16
C GLY A 120 -9.58 7.92 7.09
N SER A 121 -9.32 8.39 8.32
CA SER A 121 -10.37 8.78 9.26
C SER A 121 -11.19 9.97 8.74
N VAL A 122 -10.53 10.95 8.11
CA VAL A 122 -11.23 12.10 7.48
C VAL A 122 -12.10 11.63 6.31
N MET A 123 -11.59 10.76 5.43
CA MET A 123 -12.34 10.24 4.29
C MET A 123 -13.56 9.42 4.71
N ILE A 124 -13.43 8.62 5.77
CA ILE A 124 -14.55 7.83 6.34
C ILE A 124 -15.60 8.77 6.96
N LEU A 125 -15.17 9.77 7.74
CA LEU A 125 -16.07 10.77 8.31
C LEU A 125 -16.85 11.50 7.21
N LEU A 126 -16.16 11.96 6.17
CA LEU A 126 -16.77 12.65 5.04
C LEU A 126 -17.87 11.80 4.41
N ARG A 127 -17.57 10.54 4.08
CA ARG A 127 -18.52 9.59 3.48
C ARG A 127 -19.73 9.33 4.38
N ASP A 128 -19.49 9.06 5.66
CA ASP A 128 -20.55 8.69 6.59
C ASP A 128 -21.50 9.88 6.86
N ILE A 129 -20.95 11.06 7.10
CA ILE A 129 -21.73 12.24 7.48
C ILE A 129 -22.40 12.90 6.28
N SER A 130 -21.77 12.91 5.11
CA SER A 130 -22.44 13.38 3.88
C SER A 130 -23.64 12.50 3.54
N SER A 131 -23.50 11.18 3.67
CA SER A 131 -24.58 10.22 3.49
C SER A 131 -25.74 10.46 4.47
N ALA A 132 -25.42 10.65 5.76
CA ALA A 132 -26.41 10.97 6.78
C ALA A 132 -27.17 12.28 6.50
N LEU A 133 -26.44 13.35 6.16
CA LEU A 133 -27.05 14.66 5.86
C LEU A 133 -27.93 14.59 4.62
N THR A 134 -27.47 13.93 3.55
CA THR A 134 -28.25 13.72 2.32
C THR A 134 -29.56 12.99 2.62
N TYR A 135 -29.51 11.95 3.46
CA TYR A 135 -30.69 11.22 3.90
C TYR A 135 -31.66 12.11 4.68
N LEU A 136 -31.18 12.86 5.67
CA LEU A 136 -32.02 13.77 6.48
C LEU A 136 -32.69 14.84 5.60
N HIS A 137 -31.93 15.46 4.69
CA HIS A 137 -32.43 16.51 3.80
C HIS A 137 -33.46 15.96 2.81
N THR A 138 -33.28 14.73 2.31
CA THR A 138 -34.28 14.03 1.48
C THR A 138 -35.57 13.76 2.25
N LYS A 139 -35.48 13.52 3.56
CA LYS A 139 -36.62 13.41 4.48
C LYS A 139 -37.14 14.76 4.97
N ARG A 140 -36.69 15.87 4.37
CA ARG A 140 -37.08 17.25 4.73
C ARG A 140 -36.77 17.64 6.18
N ILE A 141 -35.69 17.09 6.74
CA ILE A 141 -35.25 17.35 8.12
C ILE A 141 -33.92 18.12 8.09
N ILE A 142 -33.88 19.29 8.73
CA ILE A 142 -32.63 20.06 8.95
C ILE A 142 -32.13 19.79 10.37
N HIS A 143 -30.85 19.49 10.55
CA HIS A 143 -30.27 19.13 11.85
C HIS A 143 -30.09 20.34 12.77
N ARG A 144 -29.51 21.45 12.27
CA ARG A 144 -29.29 22.75 12.94
C ARG A 144 -28.28 22.81 14.09
N ASP A 145 -27.87 21.70 14.68
CA ASP A 145 -26.81 21.66 15.71
C ASP A 145 -25.74 20.61 15.42
N LEU A 146 -25.28 20.53 14.16
CA LEU A 146 -24.25 19.55 13.79
C LEU A 146 -22.90 19.99 14.36
N LYS A 147 -22.28 19.13 15.17
CA LYS A 147 -21.00 19.38 15.85
C LYS A 147 -20.36 18.05 16.27
N PRO A 148 -19.07 18.03 16.65
CA PRO A 148 -18.40 16.79 17.04
C PRO A 148 -19.05 16.04 18.21
N GLU A 149 -19.70 16.74 19.13
CA GLU A 149 -20.45 16.11 20.25
C GLU A 149 -21.71 15.35 19.78
N ASN A 150 -22.25 15.72 18.60
CA ASN A 150 -23.46 15.13 18.01
C ASN A 150 -23.15 14.11 16.91
N ILE A 151 -21.89 13.66 16.82
CA ILE A 151 -21.48 12.54 15.99
C ILE A 151 -20.91 11.47 16.89
N VAL A 152 -21.51 10.29 16.89
CA VAL A 152 -21.04 9.13 17.65
C VAL A 152 -20.43 8.08 16.74
N LEU A 153 -19.50 7.31 17.26
CA LEU A 153 -18.78 6.27 16.54
C LEU A 153 -19.29 4.90 16.99
N GLN A 154 -19.71 4.08 16.03
CA GLN A 154 -20.06 2.69 16.27
C GLN A 154 -18.97 1.79 15.69
N GLN A 155 -18.54 0.79 16.46
CA GLN A 155 -17.63 -0.24 15.95
C GLN A 155 -18.39 -1.15 15.00
N GLY A 156 -18.08 -1.07 13.70
CA GLY A 156 -18.52 -2.04 12.70
C GLY A 156 -17.55 -3.21 12.58
N GLU A 157 -17.90 -4.19 11.75
CA GLU A 157 -17.06 -5.38 11.51
C GLU A 157 -15.69 -5.03 10.93
N LYS A 158 -15.66 -4.06 10.01
CA LYS A 158 -14.45 -3.68 9.27
C LYS A 158 -13.88 -2.32 9.66
N ARG A 159 -14.69 -1.41 10.19
CA ARG A 159 -14.32 -0.02 10.49
C ARG A 159 -15.22 0.64 11.53
N LEU A 160 -14.76 1.75 12.09
CA LEU A 160 -15.62 2.71 12.80
C LEU A 160 -16.62 3.36 11.82
N ILE A 161 -17.88 3.46 12.25
CA ILE A 161 -18.99 4.06 11.51
C ILE A 161 -19.44 5.31 12.26
N HIS A 162 -19.43 6.46 11.58
CA HIS A 162 -19.92 7.71 12.15
C HIS A 162 -21.44 7.79 11.98
N LYS A 163 -22.13 8.15 13.06
CA LYS A 163 -23.59 8.29 13.11
C LYS A 163 -23.96 9.64 13.73
N ILE A 164 -24.92 10.32 13.10
CA ILE A 164 -25.52 11.54 13.65
C ILE A 164 -26.49 11.18 14.79
N ILE A 165 -26.45 11.96 15.87
CA ILE A 165 -27.39 11.91 17.01
C ILE A 165 -28.03 13.29 17.26
N ASP A 166 -28.99 13.32 18.18
CA ASP A 166 -29.57 14.53 18.78
C ASP A 166 -30.32 15.45 17.80
N LEU A 167 -31.46 14.96 17.33
CA LEU A 167 -32.42 15.72 16.51
C LEU A 167 -33.37 16.59 17.36
N GLY A 168 -33.05 16.87 18.62
CA GLY A 168 -33.85 17.72 19.51
C GLY A 168 -33.93 19.18 19.04
N TYR A 169 -32.99 19.59 18.19
CA TYR A 169 -33.04 20.85 17.46
C TYR A 169 -33.35 20.66 15.98
N ALA A 170 -33.85 19.52 15.52
CA ALA A 170 -34.22 19.35 14.12
C ALA A 170 -35.58 19.99 13.80
N LYS A 171 -35.86 20.32 12.53
CA LYS A 171 -37.18 20.80 12.08
C LYS A 171 -37.57 20.19 10.73
N GLU A 172 -38.86 19.88 10.58
CA GLU A 172 -39.48 19.48 9.31
C GLU A 172 -39.83 20.70 8.45
N LEU A 173 -39.58 20.64 7.14
CA LEU A 173 -39.80 21.76 6.22
C LEU A 173 -41.29 22.10 5.97
N ASP A 174 -42.23 21.20 6.26
CA ASP A 174 -43.65 21.33 5.88
C ASP A 174 -44.48 22.29 6.76
N GLN A 175 -43.88 22.87 7.82
CA GLN A 175 -44.49 23.97 8.58
C GLN A 175 -44.11 25.31 7.93
N SER A 176 -45.01 25.85 7.08
CA SER A 176 -44.99 27.09 6.26
C SER A 176 -44.21 28.34 6.75
N SER A 177 -42.97 28.20 7.21
CA SER A 177 -42.26 29.25 7.95
C SER A 177 -40.77 29.16 7.73
N LEU A 178 -40.25 30.15 7.01
CA LEU A 178 -38.89 30.60 7.16
C LEU A 178 -38.61 30.85 8.66
N CYS A 179 -37.56 30.23 9.19
CA CYS A 179 -37.43 29.96 10.62
C CYS A 179 -36.55 30.99 11.37
N THR A 180 -36.87 31.35 12.62
CA THR A 180 -36.21 32.44 13.39
C THR A 180 -35.73 32.06 14.81
N SER A 181 -35.40 30.80 15.10
CA SER A 181 -35.00 30.35 16.45
C SER A 181 -33.48 30.30 16.66
N PHE A 182 -32.96 30.98 17.71
CA PHE A 182 -31.57 30.91 18.17
C PHE A 182 -31.31 29.60 18.94
N VAL A 183 -30.62 28.64 18.35
CA VAL A 183 -30.23 27.35 18.95
C VAL A 183 -28.85 26.92 18.43
N GLY A 184 -28.03 26.26 19.26
CA GLY A 184 -26.76 25.62 18.86
C GLY A 184 -25.52 26.09 19.61
N THR A 185 -24.41 25.36 19.44
CA THR A 185 -23.10 25.78 19.95
C THR A 185 -22.48 26.82 19.01
N LEU A 186 -22.34 28.08 19.49
CA LEU A 186 -21.96 29.26 18.71
C LEU A 186 -20.82 29.07 17.70
N GLN A 187 -19.85 28.19 17.99
CA GLN A 187 -18.67 28.01 17.13
C GLN A 187 -18.88 27.14 15.89
N TYR A 188 -20.02 26.45 15.76
CA TYR A 188 -20.41 25.70 14.54
C TYR A 188 -21.65 26.27 13.86
N LEU A 189 -22.19 27.36 14.42
CA LEU A 189 -23.46 27.93 14.01
C LEU A 189 -23.27 28.77 12.75
N ALA A 190 -24.18 28.61 11.79
CA ALA A 190 -24.18 29.42 10.58
C ALA A 190 -24.48 30.91 10.88
N PRO A 191 -23.86 31.88 10.17
CA PRO A 191 -24.05 33.30 10.43
C PRO A 191 -25.52 33.76 10.43
N GLU A 192 -26.33 33.24 9.51
CA GLU A 192 -27.75 33.60 9.38
C GLU A 192 -28.58 33.24 10.62
N LEU A 193 -28.15 32.26 11.42
CA LEU A 193 -28.80 31.89 12.69
C LEU A 193 -28.46 32.89 13.81
N LEU A 194 -27.28 33.52 13.77
CA LEU A 194 -26.91 34.60 14.69
C LEU A 194 -27.67 35.90 14.37
N GLU A 195 -27.88 36.16 13.09
CA GLU A 195 -28.58 37.34 12.59
C GLU A 195 -30.12 37.21 12.64
N GLN A 196 -30.63 36.09 13.18
CA GLN A 196 -32.06 35.75 13.24
C GLN A 196 -32.76 35.84 11.87
N GLN A 197 -32.01 35.59 10.80
CA GLN A 197 -32.53 35.58 9.45
C GLN A 197 -33.22 34.25 9.15
N LYS A 198 -34.01 34.29 8.10
CA LYS A 198 -34.62 33.12 7.49
C LYS A 198 -33.53 32.20 6.92
N TYR A 199 -33.60 30.90 7.22
CA TYR A 199 -32.56 29.93 6.84
C TYR A 199 -33.09 28.70 6.11
N THR A 200 -32.18 27.92 5.51
CA THR A 200 -32.46 26.70 4.73
C THR A 200 -31.54 25.54 5.17
N VAL A 201 -31.53 24.42 4.45
CA VAL A 201 -30.59 23.29 4.66
C VAL A 201 -29.12 23.71 4.67
N THR A 202 -28.79 24.87 4.08
CA THR A 202 -27.43 25.42 4.02
C THR A 202 -26.81 25.72 5.38
N VAL A 203 -27.59 25.80 6.46
CA VAL A 203 -27.04 25.90 7.83
C VAL A 203 -26.25 24.66 8.21
N ASP A 204 -26.72 23.47 7.82
CA ASP A 204 -26.03 22.21 8.06
C ASP A 204 -24.74 22.12 7.23
N TYR A 205 -24.69 22.79 6.06
CA TYR A 205 -23.48 22.82 5.23
C TYR A 205 -22.36 23.60 5.93
N TRP A 206 -22.68 24.73 6.55
CA TRP A 206 -21.70 25.49 7.34
C TRP A 206 -21.19 24.67 8.52
N SER A 207 -22.11 24.07 9.28
CA SER A 207 -21.75 23.21 10.41
C SER A 207 -20.89 22.01 9.97
N PHE A 208 -21.21 21.39 8.83
CA PHE A 208 -20.40 20.30 8.29
C PHE A 208 -19.02 20.76 7.80
N GLY A 209 -18.94 21.89 7.10
CA GLY A 209 -17.68 22.47 6.65
C GLY A 209 -16.76 22.84 7.82
N THR A 210 -17.30 23.47 8.87
CA THR A 210 -16.53 23.84 10.06
C THR A 210 -16.03 22.61 10.83
N LEU A 211 -16.87 21.56 10.89
CA LEU A 211 -16.52 20.27 11.48
C LEU A 211 -15.42 19.56 10.70
N VAL A 212 -15.54 19.47 9.37
CA VAL A 212 -14.52 18.83 8.51
C VAL A 212 -13.20 19.60 8.59
N PHE A 213 -13.23 20.93 8.59
CA PHE A 213 -12.03 21.75 8.77
C PHE A 213 -11.32 21.40 10.09
N GLU A 214 -12.06 21.30 11.20
CA GLU A 214 -11.48 20.93 12.50
C GLU A 214 -10.95 19.50 12.51
N CYS A 215 -11.61 18.59 11.81
CA CYS A 215 -11.15 17.21 11.63
C CYS A 215 -9.83 17.13 10.85
N ILE A 216 -9.60 18.02 9.88
CA ILE A 216 -8.38 18.07 9.07
C ILE A 216 -7.22 18.76 9.82
N THR A 217 -7.52 19.80 10.61
CA THR A 217 -6.49 20.71 11.15
C THR A 217 -6.30 20.63 12.68
N GLY A 218 -7.27 20.05 13.39
CA GLY A 218 -7.31 19.99 14.85
C GLY A 218 -7.86 21.26 15.53
N PHE A 219 -8.28 22.27 14.77
CA PHE A 219 -8.88 23.50 15.30
C PHE A 219 -9.97 24.05 14.38
N ARG A 220 -10.87 24.88 14.92
CA ARG A 220 -12.00 25.43 14.15
C ARG A 220 -11.56 26.58 13.22
N PRO A 221 -12.23 26.77 12.06
CA PRO A 221 -11.74 27.66 11.01
C PRO A 221 -11.73 29.15 11.36
N PHE A 222 -12.63 29.62 12.22
CA PHE A 222 -12.84 31.06 12.41
C PHE A 222 -12.68 31.46 13.88
N LEU A 223 -11.54 32.06 14.23
CA LEU A 223 -11.25 32.73 15.50
C LEU A 223 -11.89 32.05 16.74
N PRO A 224 -11.55 30.78 17.03
CA PRO A 224 -12.28 29.91 17.97
C PRO A 224 -12.30 30.38 19.44
N THR A 225 -11.45 31.33 19.81
CA THR A 225 -11.32 31.87 21.16
C THR A 225 -12.02 33.21 21.33
N TRP A 226 -12.51 33.81 20.24
CA TRP A 226 -13.11 35.14 20.25
C TRP A 226 -14.56 35.10 20.76
N GLN A 227 -14.97 36.22 21.35
CA GLN A 227 -16.37 36.41 21.77
C GLN A 227 -17.27 36.65 20.54
N PRO A 228 -18.57 36.34 20.59
CA PRO A 228 -19.44 36.32 19.41
C PRO A 228 -19.53 37.64 18.63
N VAL A 229 -19.57 38.79 19.33
CA VAL A 229 -19.71 40.10 18.69
C VAL A 229 -18.45 40.50 17.91
N PRO A 230 -17.23 40.51 18.50
CA PRO A 230 -16.00 40.70 17.74
C PRO A 230 -15.83 39.68 16.61
N TRP A 231 -16.15 38.41 16.88
CA TRP A 231 -16.06 37.32 15.91
C TRP A 231 -16.92 37.60 14.67
N HIS A 232 -18.18 37.99 14.86
CA HIS A 232 -19.12 38.25 13.77
C HIS A 232 -18.67 39.46 12.93
N ASN A 233 -18.28 40.56 13.58
CA ASN A 233 -17.83 41.78 12.90
C ASN A 233 -16.59 41.55 12.05
N THR A 234 -15.63 40.76 12.53
CA THR A 234 -14.42 40.41 11.77
C THR A 234 -14.72 39.42 10.66
N LEU A 235 -15.48 38.35 10.93
CA LEU A 235 -15.73 37.30 9.94
C LEU A 235 -16.60 37.76 8.78
N LYS A 236 -17.47 38.77 8.99
CA LYS A 236 -18.25 39.41 7.93
C LYS A 236 -17.37 40.03 6.83
N GLN A 237 -16.09 40.30 7.10
CA GLN A 237 -15.13 40.84 6.13
C GLN A 237 -14.48 39.76 5.26
N LYS A 238 -14.72 38.46 5.52
CA LYS A 238 -14.07 37.39 4.76
C LYS A 238 -14.49 37.41 3.29
N HIS A 239 -13.55 37.09 2.41
CA HIS A 239 -13.83 36.81 1.01
C HIS A 239 -14.58 35.47 0.86
N GLU A 240 -15.35 35.27 -0.21
CA GLU A 240 -16.15 34.04 -0.39
C GLU A 240 -15.32 32.76 -0.30
N ASP A 241 -14.11 32.79 -0.86
CA ASP A 241 -13.16 31.67 -0.91
C ASP A 241 -12.33 31.51 0.39
N ASP A 242 -12.45 32.38 1.40
CA ASP A 242 -11.70 32.20 2.65
C ASP A 242 -12.25 31.03 3.48
N ILE A 243 -11.40 30.09 3.85
CA ILE A 243 -11.81 28.92 4.66
C ILE A 243 -11.30 28.97 6.09
N VAL A 244 -10.39 29.90 6.39
CA VAL A 244 -9.84 30.08 7.74
C VAL A 244 -9.58 31.56 8.02
N VAL A 245 -9.85 31.96 9.26
CA VAL A 245 -9.47 33.24 9.85
C VAL A 245 -8.85 32.97 11.21
N TYR A 246 -7.57 33.29 11.38
CA TYR A 246 -6.82 33.02 12.60
C TYR A 246 -6.00 34.20 13.07
N GLU A 247 -5.69 34.21 14.37
CA GLU A 247 -4.77 35.14 15.01
C GLU A 247 -3.40 34.47 15.13
N ASP A 248 -2.34 35.15 14.68
CA ASP A 248 -0.97 34.65 14.80
C ASP A 248 -0.36 34.92 16.18
N LEU A 249 0.93 34.64 16.37
CA LEU A 249 1.62 34.87 17.65
C LEU A 249 1.94 36.35 17.91
N ALA A 250 1.89 37.20 16.89
CA ALA A 250 2.01 38.65 17.01
C ALA A 250 0.67 39.33 17.37
N GLY A 251 -0.44 38.60 17.25
CA GLY A 251 -1.80 39.11 17.48
C GLY A 251 -2.45 39.67 16.21
N GLU A 252 -1.88 39.41 15.03
CA GLU A 252 -2.43 39.85 13.76
C GLU A 252 -3.46 38.83 13.24
N VAL A 253 -4.55 39.34 12.66
CA VAL A 253 -5.63 38.53 12.09
C VAL A 253 -5.37 38.29 10.62
N HIS A 254 -5.32 37.01 10.23
CA HIS A 254 -5.06 36.56 8.87
C HIS A 254 -6.27 35.85 8.27
N PHE A 255 -6.60 36.18 7.03
CA PHE A 255 -7.62 35.52 6.22
C PHE A 255 -6.90 34.65 5.19
N SER A 256 -7.36 33.41 5.00
CA SER A 256 -6.77 32.52 4.00
C SER A 256 -7.80 31.61 3.37
N LYS A 257 -7.65 31.44 2.05
CA LYS A 257 -8.35 30.43 1.24
C LYS A 257 -7.71 29.05 1.28
N HIS A 258 -6.54 28.93 1.92
CA HIS A 258 -5.72 27.73 1.93
C HIS A 258 -5.80 26.96 3.25
N LEU A 259 -5.73 25.62 3.16
CA LEU A 259 -5.68 24.76 4.34
C LEU A 259 -4.41 25.02 5.17
N PRO A 260 -4.51 25.33 6.47
CA PRO A 260 -3.34 25.54 7.32
C PRO A 260 -2.52 24.28 7.52
N ARG A 261 -1.19 24.42 7.50
CA ARG A 261 -0.25 23.35 7.88
C ARG A 261 0.11 23.42 9.38
N PRO A 262 0.42 22.29 10.03
CA PRO A 262 0.43 20.93 9.49
C PRO A 262 -0.97 20.27 9.49
N HIS A 263 -1.16 19.34 8.55
CA HIS A 263 -2.30 18.41 8.48
C HIS A 263 -1.82 17.06 7.90
N ASN A 264 -2.64 16.01 8.00
CA ASN A 264 -2.25 14.66 7.58
C ASN A 264 -2.78 14.22 6.20
N LEU A 265 -3.37 15.13 5.42
CA LEU A 265 -3.81 14.87 4.04
C LEU A 265 -2.65 14.96 3.03
N ASN A 266 -2.70 14.10 2.01
CA ASN A 266 -1.87 14.23 0.81
C ASN A 266 -2.23 15.49 -0.01
N ASN A 267 -1.30 15.96 -0.83
CA ASN A 267 -1.44 17.22 -1.57
C ASN A 267 -2.66 17.25 -2.51
N LEU A 268 -3.01 16.12 -3.14
CA LEU A 268 -4.16 16.03 -4.04
C LEU A 268 -5.47 16.19 -3.28
N LEU A 269 -5.65 15.44 -2.19
CA LEU A 269 -6.83 15.55 -1.33
C LEU A 269 -6.91 16.91 -0.65
N ALA A 270 -5.78 17.46 -0.20
CA ALA A 270 -5.74 18.81 0.40
C ALA A 270 -6.28 19.85 -0.59
N GLY A 271 -5.79 19.87 -1.85
CA GLY A 271 -6.27 20.82 -2.86
C GLY A 271 -7.75 20.63 -3.23
N ARG A 272 -8.22 19.37 -3.30
CA ARG A 272 -9.63 19.05 -3.57
C ARG A 272 -10.55 19.47 -2.42
N LEU A 273 -10.19 19.12 -1.19
CA LEU A 273 -10.96 19.45 0.00
C LEU A 273 -10.91 20.94 0.35
N GLU A 274 -9.83 21.64 0.02
CA GLU A 274 -9.78 23.10 0.10
C GLU A 274 -10.87 23.75 -0.75
N ARG A 275 -10.96 23.37 -2.05
CA ARG A 275 -12.02 23.85 -2.94
C ARG A 275 -13.41 23.47 -2.43
N TRP A 276 -13.59 22.26 -1.92
CA TRP A 276 -14.86 21.83 -1.34
C TRP A 276 -15.24 22.66 -0.10
N LEU A 277 -14.29 22.91 0.81
CA LEU A 277 -14.48 23.75 2.00
C LEU A 277 -14.86 25.18 1.63
N GLN A 278 -14.33 25.73 0.53
CA GLN A 278 -14.73 27.05 0.03
C GLN A 278 -16.23 27.10 -0.27
N LEU A 279 -16.82 26.04 -0.82
CA LEU A 279 -18.26 25.95 -1.07
C LEU A 279 -19.07 25.86 0.23
N MET A 280 -18.58 25.08 1.20
CA MET A 280 -19.27 24.80 2.46
C MET A 280 -19.21 25.98 3.44
N LEU A 281 -18.12 26.74 3.41
CA LEU A 281 -17.83 27.83 4.34
C LEU A 281 -18.11 29.23 3.77
N ARG A 282 -18.92 29.34 2.71
CA ARG A 282 -19.36 30.66 2.23
C ARG A 282 -20.24 31.34 3.25
N TRP A 283 -20.02 32.65 3.42
CA TRP A 283 -20.84 33.48 4.29
C TRP A 283 -22.29 33.56 3.79
N SER A 284 -22.49 33.87 2.50
CA SER A 284 -23.83 33.97 1.90
C SER A 284 -24.58 32.63 1.96
N PRO A 285 -25.76 32.56 2.59
CA PRO A 285 -26.55 31.33 2.62
C PRO A 285 -27.06 30.91 1.24
N GLN A 286 -27.27 31.84 0.30
CA GLN A 286 -27.76 31.54 -1.05
C GLN A 286 -26.68 30.92 -1.96
N ALA A 287 -25.43 31.34 -1.77
CA ALA A 287 -24.27 30.87 -2.53
C ALA A 287 -23.60 29.63 -1.92
N ARG A 288 -23.84 29.36 -0.63
CA ARG A 288 -23.28 28.21 0.09
C ARG A 288 -23.73 26.89 -0.53
N GLY A 289 -22.76 26.01 -0.81
CA GLY A 289 -23.01 24.70 -1.39
C GLY A 289 -23.21 24.65 -2.91
N LYS A 290 -23.03 25.77 -3.64
CA LYS A 290 -23.19 25.83 -5.11
C LYS A 290 -21.88 26.23 -5.80
N ASP A 291 -21.44 25.52 -6.84
CA ASP A 291 -20.34 26.03 -7.66
C ASP A 291 -20.86 27.00 -8.74
N THR A 292 -20.55 28.29 -8.60
CA THR A 292 -20.96 29.36 -9.53
C THR A 292 -19.98 29.57 -10.68
N LYS A 293 -18.85 28.85 -10.72
CA LYS A 293 -17.78 29.05 -11.72
C LYS A 293 -18.03 28.33 -13.07
N GLN A 294 -19.21 27.70 -13.28
CA GLN A 294 -19.61 27.07 -14.55
C GLN A 294 -20.74 27.79 -15.30
N ILE A 295 -21.05 29.05 -14.99
CA ILE A 295 -22.00 29.84 -15.80
C ILE A 295 -21.20 30.54 -16.90
N PRO A 296 -21.43 30.26 -18.21
CA PRO A 296 -20.91 31.13 -19.27
C PRO A 296 -21.50 32.52 -19.06
N LYS A 297 -20.63 33.54 -18.99
CA LYS A 297 -21.08 34.94 -19.02
C LYS A 297 -21.74 35.20 -20.38
N GLU A 298 -23.06 35.13 -20.44
CA GLU A 298 -23.80 35.80 -21.49
C GLU A 298 -23.88 37.30 -21.15
N SER A 299 -23.52 38.10 -22.15
CA SER A 299 -23.43 39.56 -22.13
C SER A 299 -24.77 40.23 -21.80
N PRO A 300 -24.77 41.43 -21.21
CA PRO A 300 -25.99 42.19 -21.02
C PRO A 300 -26.31 43.02 -22.27
N GLU A 301 -27.35 42.65 -23.01
CA GLU A 301 -28.10 43.62 -23.83
C GLU A 301 -29.59 43.53 -23.48
N GLY A 302 -30.19 44.70 -23.27
CA GLY A 302 -31.42 44.87 -22.53
C GLY A 302 -32.71 44.64 -23.32
N SER A 303 -33.80 44.57 -22.57
CA SER A 303 -35.02 45.34 -22.82
C SER A 303 -35.97 45.18 -21.63
N GLU A 304 -36.45 46.32 -21.15
CA GLU A 304 -37.57 46.48 -20.23
C GLU A 304 -38.84 45.88 -20.85
N TYR A 305 -39.69 45.20 -20.06
CA TYR A 305 -41.16 45.35 -20.05
C TYR A 305 -41.73 44.70 -18.78
N GLU A 306 -42.46 45.50 -17.99
CA GLU A 306 -43.32 45.06 -16.88
C GLU A 306 -44.68 44.55 -17.41
N GLU A 307 -45.23 43.46 -16.86
CA GLU A 307 -46.51 43.48 -16.09
C GLU A 307 -47.04 42.08 -15.66
N LYS A 308 -47.41 42.02 -14.37
CA LYS A 308 -48.58 41.36 -13.72
C LYS A 308 -48.83 39.83 -13.78
N SER A 309 -48.54 39.22 -12.64
CA SER A 309 -49.38 38.32 -11.80
C SER A 309 -50.59 37.58 -12.39
N LYS A 310 -50.56 36.22 -12.36
CA LYS A 310 -51.48 35.37 -11.55
C LYS A 310 -51.16 33.86 -11.65
N LYS A 311 -51.38 33.19 -10.50
CA LYS A 311 -51.36 31.76 -10.16
C LYS A 311 -51.70 30.74 -11.27
N SER A 312 -50.95 29.64 -11.28
CA SER A 312 -51.50 28.27 -11.26
C SER A 312 -50.42 27.27 -10.82
N GLU A 313 -50.79 26.42 -9.88
CA GLU A 313 -50.10 25.18 -9.50
C GLU A 313 -50.06 24.22 -10.70
N GLU A 314 -48.94 23.54 -10.92
CA GLU A 314 -48.84 22.09 -11.16
C GLU A 314 -47.40 21.70 -11.49
N GLY A 315 -47.03 20.46 -11.13
CA GLY A 315 -45.67 19.97 -11.19
C GLY A 315 -45.08 19.95 -12.60
N GLY A 316 -43.83 20.37 -12.69
CA GLY A 316 -42.97 20.15 -13.85
C GLY A 316 -41.54 19.99 -13.35
N ARG A 317 -40.97 18.79 -13.51
CA ARG A 317 -39.52 18.66 -13.62
C ARG A 317 -39.15 19.38 -14.91
N ASP A 318 -38.39 20.46 -14.80
CA ASP A 318 -37.71 21.06 -15.95
C ASP A 318 -36.19 20.92 -15.82
N PRO A 319 -35.47 20.89 -16.96
CA PRO A 319 -34.24 20.14 -17.14
C PRO A 319 -33.00 21.04 -17.01
N GLN A 320 -31.88 20.44 -16.60
CA GLN A 320 -30.50 20.94 -16.79
C GLN A 320 -30.23 22.40 -16.39
N SER A 321 -30.10 22.65 -15.09
CA SER A 321 -29.28 23.75 -14.56
C SER A 321 -27.93 23.17 -14.12
N GLY A 322 -26.87 23.40 -14.90
CA GLY A 322 -25.52 22.86 -14.70
C GLY A 322 -24.73 23.44 -13.52
N SER A 323 -25.32 23.54 -12.32
CA SER A 323 -24.57 23.84 -11.09
C SER A 323 -24.29 22.55 -10.33
N THR A 324 -23.02 22.12 -10.28
CA THR A 324 -22.63 21.00 -9.40
C THR A 324 -22.85 21.39 -7.94
N THR A 325 -23.52 20.51 -7.19
CA THR A 325 -23.78 20.70 -5.77
C THR A 325 -22.56 20.31 -4.93
N CYS A 326 -22.47 20.82 -3.70
CA CYS A 326 -21.35 20.47 -2.80
C CYS A 326 -21.26 18.97 -2.45
N PHE A 327 -22.37 18.22 -2.50
CA PHE A 327 -22.35 16.78 -2.26
C PHE A 327 -21.88 16.00 -3.50
N GLU A 328 -22.26 16.42 -4.71
CA GLU A 328 -21.73 15.84 -5.96
C GLU A 328 -20.21 16.07 -6.09
N GLU A 329 -19.72 17.25 -5.71
CA GLU A 329 -18.27 17.51 -5.65
C GLU A 329 -17.58 16.62 -4.60
N LEU A 330 -18.25 16.37 -3.47
CA LEU A 330 -17.69 15.47 -2.44
C LEU A 330 -17.66 14.03 -2.91
N ASP A 331 -18.70 13.54 -3.59
CA ASP A 331 -18.76 12.18 -4.13
C ASP A 331 -17.62 11.95 -5.13
N GLN A 332 -17.35 12.93 -6.01
CA GLN A 332 -16.20 12.89 -6.92
C GLN A 332 -14.85 12.77 -6.17
N ILE A 333 -14.71 13.41 -5.00
CA ILE A 333 -13.50 13.31 -4.16
C ILE A 333 -13.42 11.94 -3.49
N LEU A 334 -14.54 11.42 -2.97
CA LEU A 334 -14.63 10.13 -2.28
C LEU A 334 -14.44 8.93 -3.22
N ASP A 335 -14.72 9.10 -4.51
CA ASP A 335 -14.56 8.08 -5.55
C ASP A 335 -13.15 8.00 -6.14
N LEU A 336 -12.28 8.96 -5.81
CA LEU A 336 -10.88 8.93 -6.25
C LEU A 336 -10.18 7.66 -5.79
N LYS A 337 -9.51 6.99 -6.73
CA LYS A 337 -8.58 5.90 -6.46
C LYS A 337 -7.18 6.46 -6.49
N LEU A 338 -6.48 6.42 -5.35
CA LEU A 338 -5.20 7.09 -5.20
C LEU A 338 -4.06 6.08 -5.07
N VAL A 339 -2.96 6.32 -5.76
CA VAL A 339 -1.70 5.56 -5.63
C VAL A 339 -0.65 6.52 -5.11
N HIS A 340 0.01 6.12 -4.03
CA HIS A 340 1.13 6.87 -3.45
C HIS A 340 2.44 6.28 -3.94
N VAL A 341 3.31 7.13 -4.50
CA VAL A 341 4.62 6.76 -5.01
C VAL A 341 5.67 7.54 -4.25
N LEU A 342 6.48 6.84 -3.44
CA LEU A 342 7.65 7.42 -2.80
C LEU A 342 8.82 7.43 -3.77
N ASN A 343 9.25 8.62 -4.18
CA ASN A 343 10.45 8.81 -4.97
C ASN A 343 11.68 8.59 -4.07
N MET A 344 12.39 7.49 -4.29
CA MET A 344 13.56 7.13 -3.48
C MET A 344 14.78 8.00 -3.78
N THR A 345 14.73 8.90 -4.78
CA THR A 345 15.78 9.89 -5.04
C THR A 345 15.56 11.19 -4.27
N SER A 346 14.32 11.69 -4.22
CA SER A 346 14.00 12.95 -3.52
C SER A 346 13.46 12.76 -2.11
N ALA A 347 13.12 11.52 -1.71
CA ALA A 347 12.38 11.20 -0.48
C ALA A 347 10.97 11.86 -0.40
N GLU A 348 10.39 12.23 -1.54
CA GLU A 348 9.06 12.84 -1.61
C GLU A 348 8.00 11.84 -2.06
N ILE A 349 6.77 11.97 -1.53
CA ILE A 349 5.62 11.16 -1.92
C ILE A 349 4.79 11.92 -2.93
N CYS A 350 4.73 11.40 -4.15
CA CYS A 350 3.82 11.86 -5.19
C CYS A 350 2.52 11.03 -5.13
N THR A 351 1.36 11.68 -5.25
CA THR A 351 0.05 11.00 -5.19
C THR A 351 -0.67 11.17 -6.51
N TYR A 352 -1.12 10.06 -7.08
CA TYR A 352 -1.74 10.02 -8.40
C TYR A 352 -3.15 9.43 -8.31
N SER A 353 -4.13 10.09 -8.94
CA SER A 353 -5.42 9.47 -9.19
C SER A 353 -5.31 8.45 -10.34
N VAL A 354 -5.86 7.27 -10.17
CA VAL A 354 -5.87 6.20 -11.18
C VAL A 354 -7.29 5.78 -11.52
N ARG A 355 -7.47 5.16 -12.69
CA ARG A 355 -8.77 4.61 -13.12
C ARG A 355 -8.73 3.09 -13.17
N CYS A 356 -9.91 2.46 -13.09
CA CYS A 356 -10.04 1.02 -13.28
C CYS A 356 -9.59 0.63 -14.70
N GLY A 357 -8.78 -0.43 -14.82
CA GLY A 357 -8.16 -0.86 -16.07
C GLY A 357 -6.97 -0.01 -16.53
N GLU A 358 -6.50 0.98 -15.75
CA GLU A 358 -5.33 1.78 -16.12
C GLU A 358 -4.04 0.95 -15.99
N PRO A 359 -3.21 0.86 -17.05
CA PRO A 359 -1.93 0.15 -16.99
C PRO A 359 -0.86 0.97 -16.27
N VAL A 360 0.11 0.29 -15.65
CA VAL A 360 1.27 0.91 -14.99
C VAL A 360 2.01 1.87 -15.94
N ALA A 361 2.11 1.56 -17.23
CA ALA A 361 2.74 2.44 -18.24
C ALA A 361 2.13 3.85 -18.34
N SER A 362 0.82 3.98 -18.10
CA SER A 362 0.14 5.29 -18.07
C SER A 362 0.58 6.11 -16.86
N LEU A 363 0.65 5.47 -15.69
CA LEU A 363 1.15 6.09 -14.46
C LEU A 363 2.62 6.50 -14.62
N GLN A 364 3.47 5.65 -15.21
CA GLN A 364 4.89 5.96 -15.43
C GLN A 364 5.09 7.25 -16.26
N LYS A 365 4.22 7.53 -17.24
CA LYS A 365 4.26 8.79 -18.00
C LYS A 365 3.99 10.01 -17.12
N ARG A 366 3.07 9.91 -16.16
CA ARG A 366 2.76 11.00 -15.22
C ARG A 366 3.87 11.16 -14.17
N ILE A 367 4.40 10.05 -13.66
CA ILE A 367 5.59 10.07 -12.80
C ILE A 367 6.76 10.75 -13.51
N ALA A 368 6.96 10.51 -14.81
CA ALA A 368 8.03 11.14 -15.58
C ALA A 368 7.89 12.67 -15.66
N GLN A 369 6.66 13.20 -15.67
CA GLN A 369 6.41 14.64 -15.69
C GLN A 369 6.80 15.30 -14.36
N ASP A 370 6.52 14.65 -13.23
CA ASP A 370 6.77 15.21 -11.90
C ASP A 370 8.21 14.97 -11.42
N THR A 371 8.83 13.84 -11.79
CA THR A 371 10.14 13.43 -11.27
C THR A 371 11.29 13.63 -12.25
N HIS A 372 10.97 13.91 -13.52
CA HIS A 372 11.93 13.96 -14.63
C HIS A 372 12.69 12.64 -14.88
N ILE A 373 12.25 11.51 -14.30
CA ILE A 373 12.81 10.18 -14.56
C ILE A 373 12.07 9.58 -15.77
N PRO A 374 12.74 9.26 -16.90
CA PRO A 374 12.08 8.68 -18.07
C PRO A 374 11.42 7.32 -17.76
N PRO A 375 10.27 6.97 -18.35
CA PRO A 375 9.57 5.71 -18.06
C PRO A 375 10.44 4.44 -18.18
N ALA A 376 11.38 4.40 -19.12
CA ALA A 376 12.30 3.27 -19.30
C ALA A 376 13.31 3.12 -18.14
N SER A 377 13.62 4.22 -17.45
CA SER A 377 14.51 4.26 -16.29
C SER A 377 13.75 4.11 -14.97
N GLN A 378 12.41 4.12 -14.98
CA GLN A 378 11.61 3.98 -13.77
C GLN A 378 11.50 2.50 -13.37
N GLU A 379 11.89 2.21 -12.14
CA GLU A 379 11.59 0.95 -11.49
C GLU A 379 10.65 1.19 -10.32
N LEU A 380 9.44 0.65 -10.44
CA LEU A 380 8.42 0.74 -9.41
C LEU A 380 8.39 -0.57 -8.64
N LEU A 381 8.74 -0.55 -7.36
CA LEU A 381 8.72 -1.71 -6.48
C LEU A 381 7.58 -1.63 -5.48
N LEU A 382 6.95 -2.77 -5.22
CA LEU A 382 6.06 -2.98 -4.08
C LEU A 382 6.85 -3.21 -2.79
N GLU A 383 6.20 -3.19 -1.63
CA GLU A 383 6.83 -3.47 -0.33
C GLU A 383 7.52 -4.85 -0.26
N ALA A 384 6.97 -5.84 -0.96
CA ALA A 384 7.59 -7.17 -1.10
C ALA A 384 8.84 -7.15 -1.99
N GLY A 385 9.17 -6.00 -2.60
CA GLY A 385 10.24 -5.76 -3.59
C GLY A 385 9.92 -6.25 -5.00
N LEU A 386 8.67 -6.61 -5.29
CA LEU A 386 8.24 -7.06 -6.62
C LEU A 386 8.14 -5.85 -7.54
N ALA A 387 8.68 -5.97 -8.76
CA ALA A 387 8.57 -4.93 -9.76
C ALA A 387 7.16 -4.90 -10.37
N LEU A 388 6.64 -3.70 -10.57
CA LEU A 388 5.40 -3.49 -11.32
C LEU A 388 5.71 -3.44 -12.81
N GLU A 389 5.24 -4.45 -13.54
CA GLU A 389 5.41 -4.51 -14.99
C GLU A 389 4.51 -3.50 -15.72
N PRO A 390 4.97 -2.88 -16.82
CA PRO A 390 4.23 -1.81 -17.51
C PRO A 390 2.82 -2.19 -18.00
N HIS A 391 2.60 -3.47 -18.28
CA HIS A 391 1.34 -4.02 -18.79
C HIS A 391 0.35 -4.42 -17.69
N ASN A 392 0.79 -4.50 -16.43
CA ASN A 392 -0.08 -4.85 -15.31
C ASN A 392 -1.03 -3.70 -14.98
N GLU A 393 -2.17 -4.04 -14.37
CA GLU A 393 -3.13 -3.05 -13.87
C GLU A 393 -2.64 -2.41 -12.57
N ILE A 394 -2.73 -1.09 -12.46
CA ILE A 394 -2.25 -0.34 -11.29
C ILE A 394 -3.20 -0.37 -10.09
N MET A 395 -4.47 -0.78 -10.31
CA MET A 395 -5.52 -0.73 -9.29
C MET A 395 -5.19 -1.54 -8.03
N GLN A 396 -4.37 -2.58 -8.13
CA GLN A 396 -3.87 -3.35 -6.98
C GLN A 396 -3.05 -2.51 -5.98
N CYS A 397 -2.52 -1.35 -6.41
CA CYS A 397 -1.77 -0.42 -5.58
C CYS A 397 -2.62 0.74 -5.05
N ALA A 398 -3.90 0.84 -5.44
CA ALA A 398 -4.75 1.94 -5.03
C ALA A 398 -5.18 1.81 -3.56
N VAL A 399 -5.23 2.93 -2.86
CA VAL A 399 -5.73 3.00 -1.48
C VAL A 399 -7.23 2.71 -1.46
N ASP A 400 -7.64 1.76 -0.62
CA ASP A 400 -9.04 1.51 -0.32
C ASP A 400 -9.44 2.12 1.04
N TYR A 401 -9.90 3.37 1.01
CA TYR A 401 -10.41 4.06 2.20
C TYR A 401 -11.63 3.40 2.86
N THR A 402 -12.29 2.41 2.23
CA THR A 402 -13.37 1.65 2.88
C THR A 402 -12.85 0.65 3.92
N LEU A 403 -11.57 0.25 3.80
CA LEU A 403 -10.92 -0.76 4.64
C LEU A 403 -9.91 -0.17 5.63
N VAL A 404 -9.71 1.16 5.63
CA VAL A 404 -8.80 1.86 6.54
C VAL A 404 -9.48 2.00 7.91
N ASP A 405 -9.55 0.90 8.65
CA ASP A 405 -9.77 0.94 10.10
C ASP A 405 -8.43 1.02 10.82
N GLY A 406 -8.44 1.54 12.04
CA GLY A 406 -7.26 1.82 12.88
C GLY A 406 -6.32 0.63 13.15
N ARG A 407 -6.54 -0.53 12.54
CA ARG A 407 -5.67 -1.72 12.52
C ARG A 407 -4.62 -1.71 11.40
N ARG A 408 -4.90 -1.08 10.24
CA ARG A 408 -3.90 -0.85 9.19
C ARG A 408 -3.54 0.62 9.17
N VAL A 409 -2.44 0.93 9.85
CA VAL A 409 -1.89 2.30 9.92
C VAL A 409 -1.24 2.70 8.60
N ASP A 410 -0.70 1.74 7.85
CA ASP A 410 0.11 1.99 6.67
C ASP A 410 -0.74 1.89 5.39
N MET A 411 -0.75 2.98 4.63
CA MET A 411 -1.32 3.01 3.28
C MET A 411 -0.37 2.29 2.32
N PRO A 412 -0.89 1.55 1.32
CA PRO A 412 -0.04 0.91 0.32
C PRO A 412 0.85 1.95 -0.39
N LEU A 413 2.14 1.67 -0.42
CA LEU A 413 3.15 2.56 -1.00
C LEU A 413 3.90 1.85 -2.12
N VAL A 414 4.09 2.55 -3.24
CA VAL A 414 4.95 2.13 -4.35
C VAL A 414 6.27 2.90 -4.26
N PHE A 415 7.39 2.21 -4.39
CA PHE A 415 8.72 2.81 -4.30
C PHE A 415 9.30 3.00 -5.69
N LEU A 416 9.62 4.24 -6.06
CA LEU A 416 10.24 4.59 -7.33
C LEU A 416 11.76 4.65 -7.20
N PHE A 417 12.44 3.84 -8.00
CA PHE A 417 13.90 3.86 -8.18
C PHE A 417 14.25 4.29 -9.60
N ASN A 418 15.40 4.93 -9.76
CA ASN A 418 15.94 5.31 -11.07
C ASN A 418 17.02 4.30 -11.48
N ARG A 419 16.73 3.48 -12.49
CA ARG A 419 17.67 2.47 -13.03
C ARG A 419 18.95 3.07 -13.60
N SER A 420 18.91 4.33 -14.01
CA SER A 420 20.08 5.04 -14.55
C SER A 420 20.98 5.63 -13.46
N CYS A 421 20.60 5.51 -12.18
CA CYS A 421 21.31 6.12 -11.06
C CYS A 421 22.11 5.05 -10.29
N CYS A 422 23.43 5.18 -10.27
CA CYS A 422 24.33 4.29 -9.52
C CYS A 422 24.72 4.86 -8.15
N SER A 423 24.43 6.14 -7.89
CA SER A 423 24.76 6.83 -6.65
C SER A 423 23.62 7.76 -6.28
N TYR A 424 22.97 7.45 -5.16
CA TYR A 424 21.94 8.30 -4.59
C TYR A 424 22.60 9.29 -3.64
N GLU A 425 22.36 10.57 -3.89
CA GLU A 425 22.75 11.64 -3.00
C GLU A 425 21.54 12.13 -2.20
N PRO A 426 21.73 12.50 -0.92
CA PRO A 426 20.68 13.11 -0.14
C PRO A 426 20.30 14.47 -0.72
N GLN A 427 19.13 14.54 -1.35
CA GLN A 427 18.53 15.82 -1.73
C GLN A 427 17.90 16.45 -0.48
N PHE A 428 18.66 17.32 0.19
CA PHE A 428 18.16 18.01 1.38
C PHE A 428 17.22 19.15 0.99
N SER A 429 15.92 18.88 0.96
CA SER A 429 14.91 19.92 1.09
C SER A 429 14.66 20.17 2.58
N PRO A 430 15.00 21.35 3.13
CA PRO A 430 14.72 21.65 4.53
C PRO A 430 13.23 21.50 4.81
N ARG A 431 12.86 20.77 5.88
CA ARG A 431 11.46 20.67 6.27
C ARG A 431 10.93 22.06 6.58
N ILE A 432 9.83 22.44 5.94
CA ILE A 432 9.13 23.69 6.25
C ILE A 432 8.52 23.54 7.64
N LEU A 433 9.08 24.27 8.61
CA LEU A 433 8.59 24.26 9.98
C LEU A 433 7.34 25.14 10.12
N PRO A 434 6.37 24.73 10.96
CA PRO A 434 5.25 25.57 11.36
C PRO A 434 5.69 26.95 11.86
N ASP A 435 4.89 27.99 11.55
CA ASP A 435 5.22 29.39 11.82
C ASP A 435 5.53 29.68 13.29
N ASN A 436 4.78 29.07 14.20
CA ASN A 436 5.00 29.20 15.63
C ASN A 436 6.31 28.55 16.11
N ILE A 437 6.75 27.46 15.49
CA ILE A 437 8.05 26.85 15.79
C ILE A 437 9.17 27.77 15.31
N ARG A 438 9.05 28.31 14.08
CA ARG A 438 10.01 29.28 13.54
C ARG A 438 10.08 30.54 14.41
N PHE A 439 8.94 31.07 14.82
CA PHE A 439 8.84 32.23 15.69
C PHE A 439 9.53 32.02 17.04
N ILE A 440 9.39 30.84 17.67
CA ILE A 440 10.08 30.53 18.92
C ILE A 440 11.58 30.27 18.71
N GLN A 441 12.01 29.81 17.53
CA GLN A 441 13.43 29.74 17.20
C GLN A 441 14.07 31.14 17.09
N THR A 442 13.35 32.12 16.55
CA THR A 442 13.82 33.51 16.47
C THR A 442 13.73 34.23 17.81
N GLU A 443 12.70 33.95 18.61
CA GLU A 443 12.47 34.58 19.92
C GLU A 443 12.34 33.54 21.06
N PRO A 444 13.43 32.84 21.44
CA PRO A 444 13.33 31.74 22.40
C PRO A 444 12.86 32.19 23.79
N LYS A 445 13.15 33.42 24.20
CA LYS A 445 12.75 33.97 25.50
C LYS A 445 11.29 34.44 25.56
N ARG A 446 10.55 34.38 24.45
CA ARG A 446 9.16 34.84 24.41
C ARG A 446 8.27 33.89 25.21
N MET A 447 7.54 34.48 26.14
CA MET A 447 6.54 33.76 26.95
C MET A 447 5.19 33.81 26.23
N LEU A 448 4.55 32.65 26.04
CA LEU A 448 3.30 32.52 25.30
C LEU A 448 2.12 32.27 26.24
N PRO A 449 0.88 32.71 25.91
CA PRO A 449 -0.32 32.30 26.62
C PRO A 449 -0.60 30.80 26.44
N TYR A 450 -1.38 30.20 27.34
CA TYR A 450 -1.64 28.75 27.36
C TYR A 450 -2.17 28.19 26.02
N SER A 451 -3.05 28.92 25.32
CA SER A 451 -3.59 28.51 24.02
C SER A 451 -2.50 28.38 22.95
N ALA A 452 -1.60 29.38 22.88
CA ALA A 452 -0.46 29.38 21.98
C ALA A 452 0.55 28.30 22.37
N GLN A 453 0.85 28.10 23.67
CA GLN A 453 1.69 26.99 24.14
C GLN A 453 1.13 25.63 23.70
N ARG A 454 -0.19 25.40 23.88
CA ARG A 454 -0.83 24.14 23.48
C ARG A 454 -0.67 23.88 21.98
N ARG A 455 -0.83 24.91 21.15
CA ARG A 455 -0.62 24.81 19.69
C ARG A 455 0.84 24.49 19.36
N THR A 456 1.79 25.19 20.00
CA THR A 456 3.23 24.99 19.77
C THR A 456 3.72 23.62 20.19
N TYR A 457 3.35 23.14 21.38
CA TYR A 457 3.73 21.79 21.84
C TYR A 457 3.12 20.70 20.95
N GLY A 458 1.84 20.84 20.58
CA GLY A 458 1.17 19.89 19.68
C GLY A 458 1.82 19.82 18.30
N GLN A 459 2.10 20.96 17.68
CA GLN A 459 2.75 21.03 16.36
C GLN A 459 4.22 20.59 16.40
N ALA A 460 4.93 20.85 17.51
CA ALA A 460 6.29 20.37 17.72
C ALA A 460 6.35 18.83 17.81
N TRP A 461 5.48 18.24 18.63
CA TRP A 461 5.37 16.78 18.70
C TRP A 461 4.94 16.17 17.36
N HIS A 462 3.94 16.75 16.68
CA HIS A 462 3.52 16.32 15.34
C HIS A 462 4.67 16.36 14.33
N THR A 463 5.51 17.40 14.36
CA THR A 463 6.69 17.52 13.48
C THR A 463 7.69 16.38 13.72
N ILE A 464 7.97 16.06 14.98
CA ILE A 464 8.88 14.95 15.34
C ILE A 464 8.27 13.60 14.92
N ARG A 465 6.97 13.40 15.16
CA ARG A 465 6.24 12.21 14.72
C ARG A 465 6.29 12.04 13.20
N ALA A 466 6.08 13.12 12.44
CA ALA A 466 6.17 13.10 10.98
C ALA A 466 7.57 12.73 10.48
N LEU A 467 8.65 13.22 11.12
CA LEU A 467 10.02 12.80 10.80
C LEU A 467 10.24 11.30 11.05
N LYS A 468 9.69 10.78 12.17
CA LYS A 468 9.73 9.33 12.47
C LYS A 468 8.97 8.53 11.41
N GLU A 469 7.77 8.96 11.04
CA GLU A 469 6.95 8.29 10.01
C GLU A 469 7.61 8.34 8.62
N ASP A 470 8.27 9.43 8.24
CA ASP A 470 8.98 9.52 6.96
C ASP A 470 10.24 8.65 6.95
N TRP A 471 10.94 8.56 8.07
CA TRP A 471 12.05 7.62 8.25
C TRP A 471 11.61 6.17 8.06
N LEU A 472 10.48 5.77 8.66
CA LEU A 472 9.94 4.42 8.52
C LEU A 472 9.60 4.08 7.05
N LYS A 473 9.00 5.01 6.30
CA LYS A 473 8.71 4.82 4.86
C LYS A 473 9.99 4.64 4.03
N LEU A 474 11.04 5.40 4.32
CA LEU A 474 12.35 5.23 3.65
C LEU A 474 12.96 3.85 3.96
N GLN A 475 12.86 3.38 5.21
CA GLN A 475 13.31 2.04 5.59
C GLN A 475 12.52 0.95 4.85
N GLN A 476 11.21 1.11 4.67
CA GLN A 476 10.41 0.20 3.85
C GLN A 476 10.88 0.18 2.39
N GLY A 477 11.23 1.33 1.80
CA GLY A 477 11.78 1.40 0.46
C GLY A 477 13.13 0.70 0.33
N GLN A 478 14.05 0.90 1.27
CA GLN A 478 15.32 0.16 1.32
C GLN A 478 15.10 -1.35 1.45
N LYS A 479 14.15 -1.77 2.29
CA LYS A 479 13.76 -3.19 2.41
C LYS A 479 13.23 -3.73 1.08
N ALA A 480 12.37 -3.00 0.38
CA ALA A 480 11.87 -3.38 -0.94
C ALA A 480 13.01 -3.54 -1.96
N ALA A 481 14.00 -2.63 -1.96
CA ALA A 481 15.18 -2.71 -2.81
C ALA A 481 16.05 -3.95 -2.50
N ILE A 482 16.31 -4.23 -1.22
CA ILE A 482 17.04 -5.42 -0.79
C ILE A 482 16.28 -6.69 -1.19
N MET A 483 14.97 -6.76 -0.96
CA MET A 483 14.15 -7.91 -1.37
C MET A 483 14.20 -8.15 -2.88
N SER A 484 14.17 -7.08 -3.68
CA SER A 484 14.37 -7.14 -5.12
C SER A 484 15.76 -7.68 -5.49
N LEU A 485 16.83 -7.14 -4.88
CA LEU A 485 18.20 -7.61 -5.05
C LEU A 485 18.35 -9.10 -4.74
N LEU A 486 17.80 -9.56 -3.61
CA LEU A 486 17.94 -10.96 -3.19
C LEU A 486 17.22 -11.93 -4.11
N ARG A 487 16.07 -11.54 -4.69
CA ARG A 487 15.41 -12.34 -5.73
C ARG A 487 16.28 -12.52 -6.97
N HIS A 488 16.83 -11.42 -7.49
CA HIS A 488 17.69 -11.48 -8.67
C HIS A 488 18.99 -12.24 -8.38
N ASN A 489 19.56 -12.07 -7.19
CA ASN A 489 20.74 -12.82 -6.77
C ASN A 489 20.46 -14.33 -6.64
N GLY A 490 19.26 -14.72 -6.20
CA GLY A 490 18.84 -16.11 -6.20
C GLY A 490 18.78 -16.72 -7.61
N LEU A 491 18.24 -15.97 -8.58
CA LEU A 491 18.24 -16.38 -9.99
C LEU A 491 19.66 -16.48 -10.56
N LEU A 492 20.50 -15.49 -10.28
CA LEU A 492 21.91 -15.48 -10.70
C LEU A 492 22.68 -16.68 -10.10
N SER A 493 22.41 -17.02 -8.85
CA SER A 493 23.03 -18.16 -8.17
C SER A 493 22.62 -19.49 -8.80
N LYS A 494 21.34 -19.62 -9.23
CA LYS A 494 20.86 -20.78 -9.98
C LYS A 494 21.59 -20.90 -11.33
N GLN A 495 21.70 -19.80 -12.07
CA GLN A 495 22.43 -19.75 -13.34
C GLN A 495 23.93 -20.05 -13.17
N LYS A 496 24.55 -19.60 -12.07
CA LYS A 496 25.93 -19.97 -11.71
C LYS A 496 26.11 -21.48 -11.63
N ASN A 497 25.24 -22.14 -10.86
CA ASN A 497 25.35 -23.57 -10.61
C ASN A 497 25.16 -24.38 -11.91
N GLU A 498 24.26 -23.92 -12.79
CA GLU A 498 24.10 -24.48 -14.13
C GLU A 498 25.35 -24.27 -14.99
N MET A 499 25.93 -23.07 -15.00
CA MET A 499 27.19 -22.77 -15.69
C MET A 499 28.33 -23.69 -15.24
N VAL A 500 28.55 -23.83 -13.94
CA VAL A 500 29.58 -24.71 -13.37
C VAL A 500 29.33 -26.16 -13.80
N SER A 501 28.08 -26.62 -13.77
CA SER A 501 27.70 -27.98 -14.17
C SER A 501 27.96 -28.25 -15.67
N VAL A 502 27.52 -27.35 -16.55
CA VAL A 502 27.75 -27.46 -17.99
C VAL A 502 29.24 -27.38 -18.31
N HIS A 503 29.98 -26.51 -17.61
CA HIS A 503 31.42 -26.39 -17.76
C HIS A 503 32.16 -27.70 -17.43
N GLN A 504 31.83 -28.33 -16.30
CA GLN A 504 32.40 -29.63 -15.91
C GLN A 504 32.09 -30.73 -16.93
N ARG A 505 30.84 -30.76 -17.45
CA ARG A 505 30.42 -31.73 -18.47
C ARG A 505 31.13 -31.51 -19.80
N LEU A 506 31.29 -30.27 -20.23
CA LEU A 506 32.05 -29.91 -21.43
C LEU A 506 33.51 -30.35 -21.29
N LYS A 507 34.16 -30.05 -20.16
CA LYS A 507 35.54 -30.45 -19.88
C LYS A 507 35.73 -31.97 -19.96
N ALA A 508 34.84 -32.74 -19.32
CA ALA A 508 34.89 -34.21 -19.39
C ALA A 508 34.66 -34.74 -20.81
N THR A 509 33.71 -34.15 -21.55
CA THR A 509 33.43 -34.52 -22.94
C THR A 509 34.62 -34.21 -23.86
N LEU A 510 35.28 -33.08 -23.64
CA LEU A 510 36.46 -32.66 -24.38
C LEU A 510 37.65 -33.58 -24.12
N GLU A 511 37.91 -33.93 -22.85
CA GLU A 511 38.98 -34.86 -22.48
C GLU A 511 38.75 -36.24 -23.10
N PHE A 512 37.52 -36.74 -23.05
CA PHE A 512 37.14 -38.00 -23.70
C PHE A 512 37.31 -37.94 -25.22
N PHE A 513 36.79 -36.89 -25.87
CA PHE A 513 36.89 -36.70 -27.31
C PHE A 513 38.34 -36.63 -27.78
N THR A 514 39.15 -35.82 -27.08
CA THR A 514 40.58 -35.61 -27.39
C THR A 514 41.35 -36.92 -27.26
N THR A 515 41.16 -37.65 -26.16
CA THR A 515 41.78 -38.97 -25.96
C THR A 515 41.38 -39.94 -27.06
N SER A 516 40.09 -40.01 -27.39
CA SER A 516 39.57 -40.90 -28.41
C SER A 516 40.08 -40.53 -29.82
N LEU A 517 40.20 -39.24 -30.14
CA LEU A 517 40.73 -38.75 -31.42
C LEU A 517 42.22 -39.09 -31.59
N HIS A 518 43.02 -38.90 -30.54
CA HIS A 518 44.45 -39.21 -30.57
C HIS A 518 44.71 -40.70 -30.78
N ILE A 519 43.94 -41.58 -30.11
CA ILE A 519 44.02 -43.02 -30.34
C ILE A 519 43.74 -43.35 -31.81
N ASP A 520 42.69 -42.78 -32.39
CA ASP A 520 42.34 -43.00 -33.79
C ASP A 520 43.45 -42.50 -34.73
N MET A 521 44.03 -41.31 -34.46
CA MET A 521 45.13 -40.74 -35.23
C MET A 521 46.41 -41.58 -35.15
N ASP A 522 46.79 -42.05 -33.96
CA ASP A 522 47.98 -42.88 -33.74
C ASP A 522 47.84 -44.22 -34.47
N LYS A 523 46.69 -44.90 -34.30
CA LYS A 523 46.41 -46.16 -35.00
C LYS A 523 46.32 -46.00 -36.51
N TYR A 524 45.78 -44.88 -36.99
CA TYR A 524 45.78 -44.57 -38.40
C TYR A 524 47.20 -44.37 -38.96
N GLN A 525 48.11 -43.75 -38.19
CA GLN A 525 49.52 -43.59 -38.57
C GLN A 525 50.25 -44.92 -38.64
N GLU A 526 50.07 -45.81 -37.65
CA GLU A 526 50.66 -47.15 -37.62
C GLU A 526 50.29 -47.96 -38.89
N GLN A 527 49.01 -47.94 -39.28
CA GLN A 527 48.53 -48.72 -40.43
C GLN A 527 48.74 -48.03 -41.79
N ARG A 528 49.15 -46.75 -41.83
CA ARG A 528 49.18 -45.95 -43.07
C ARG A 528 50.05 -46.56 -44.18
N ALA A 529 51.15 -47.21 -43.80
CA ALA A 529 52.09 -47.79 -44.76
C ALA A 529 51.61 -49.11 -45.40
N THR A 530 50.78 -49.87 -44.68
CA THR A 530 50.38 -51.24 -45.05
C THR A 530 48.88 -51.42 -45.28
N GLY A 531 48.06 -50.44 -44.89
CA GLY A 531 46.61 -50.46 -44.91
C GLY A 531 45.97 -49.41 -45.83
N ILE A 532 44.95 -48.71 -45.34
CA ILE A 532 44.19 -47.72 -46.11
C ILE A 532 44.72 -46.31 -45.79
N ALA A 533 45.30 -45.67 -46.80
CA ALA A 533 45.71 -44.27 -46.73
C ALA A 533 44.65 -43.33 -47.34
N SER A 534 44.20 -42.34 -46.55
CA SER A 534 43.31 -41.25 -46.96
C SER A 534 43.77 -39.92 -46.33
N GLU A 535 44.47 -39.09 -47.12
CA GLU A 535 44.91 -37.76 -46.69
C GLU A 535 43.73 -36.84 -46.32
N LYS A 536 42.59 -37.01 -47.01
CA LYS A 536 41.38 -36.23 -46.73
C LYS A 536 40.82 -36.52 -45.33
N LEU A 537 40.88 -37.77 -44.88
CA LEU A 537 40.41 -38.14 -43.55
C LEU A 537 41.33 -37.57 -42.46
N LEU A 538 42.64 -37.67 -42.66
CA LEU A 538 43.62 -37.11 -41.74
C LEU A 538 43.48 -35.59 -41.61
N SER A 539 43.18 -34.88 -42.71
CA SER A 539 42.89 -33.43 -42.69
C SER A 539 41.65 -33.13 -41.83
N VAL A 540 40.56 -33.87 -42.01
CA VAL A 540 39.32 -33.69 -41.23
C VAL A 540 39.55 -33.95 -39.74
N TRP A 541 40.36 -34.94 -39.38
CA TRP A 541 40.66 -35.23 -37.97
C TRP A 541 41.55 -34.16 -37.34
N ARG A 542 42.49 -33.58 -38.09
CA ARG A 542 43.25 -32.40 -37.64
C ARG A 542 42.36 -31.17 -37.47
N GLU A 543 41.38 -30.96 -38.36
CA GLU A 543 40.37 -29.90 -38.16
C GLU A 543 39.55 -30.13 -36.88
N MET A 544 39.09 -31.36 -36.65
CA MET A 544 38.38 -31.73 -35.42
C MET A 544 39.22 -31.49 -34.15
N GLU A 545 40.52 -31.76 -34.20
CA GLU A 545 41.48 -31.50 -33.11
C GLU A 545 41.57 -29.98 -32.82
N GLN A 546 41.69 -29.16 -33.87
CA GLN A 546 41.73 -27.69 -33.72
C GLN A 546 40.42 -27.14 -33.15
N THR A 547 39.26 -27.65 -33.59
CA THR A 547 37.97 -27.26 -33.03
C THR A 547 37.83 -27.66 -31.56
N ALA A 548 38.31 -28.84 -31.18
CA ALA A 548 38.34 -29.27 -29.78
C ALA A 548 39.23 -28.35 -28.91
N LEU A 549 40.41 -27.98 -29.41
CA LEU A 549 41.31 -27.02 -28.75
C LEU A 549 40.64 -25.66 -28.53
N SER A 550 39.90 -25.13 -29.50
CA SER A 550 39.17 -23.86 -29.34
C SER A 550 38.08 -23.93 -28.26
N HIS A 551 37.43 -25.08 -28.10
CA HIS A 551 36.39 -25.31 -27.08
C HIS A 551 36.94 -25.52 -25.67
N GLY A 552 38.27 -25.68 -25.53
CA GLY A 552 38.95 -25.90 -24.24
C GLY A 552 39.32 -24.64 -23.47
N GLN A 553 39.01 -23.44 -23.97
CA GLN A 553 39.30 -22.18 -23.28
C GLN A 553 38.32 -21.98 -22.11
N THR A 554 38.85 -21.96 -20.88
CA THR A 554 38.04 -21.94 -19.65
C THR A 554 38.11 -20.63 -18.86
N ASP A 555 38.96 -19.68 -19.29
CA ASP A 555 39.31 -18.49 -18.52
C ASP A 555 38.10 -17.57 -18.28
N ASP A 556 37.16 -17.52 -19.22
CA ASP A 556 35.96 -16.69 -19.07
C ASP A 556 34.99 -17.23 -17.99
N VAL A 557 34.93 -18.55 -17.80
CA VAL A 557 34.06 -19.19 -16.79
C VAL A 557 34.60 -18.94 -15.39
N THR A 558 35.92 -19.11 -15.20
CA THR A 558 36.57 -18.88 -13.90
C THR A 558 36.49 -17.39 -13.51
N MET A 559 36.71 -16.48 -14.46
CA MET A 559 36.51 -15.04 -14.21
C MET A 559 35.08 -14.71 -13.78
N LEU A 560 34.07 -15.28 -14.45
CA LEU A 560 32.67 -15.07 -14.08
C LEU A 560 32.37 -15.61 -12.68
N GLU A 561 32.86 -16.81 -12.33
CA GLU A 561 32.70 -17.38 -10.99
C GLU A 561 33.30 -16.48 -9.89
N GLU A 562 34.52 -15.98 -10.10
CA GLU A 562 35.18 -15.06 -9.17
C GLU A 562 34.41 -13.74 -9.02
N GLU A 563 33.94 -13.18 -10.14
CA GLU A 563 33.17 -11.94 -10.17
C GLU A 563 31.84 -12.08 -9.39
N MET A 564 31.18 -13.23 -9.53
CA MET A 564 29.94 -13.59 -8.82
C MET A 564 30.17 -13.87 -7.33
N MET A 565 31.26 -14.55 -6.96
CA MET A 565 31.61 -14.80 -5.55
C MET A 565 31.91 -13.49 -4.81
N LYS A 566 32.63 -12.57 -5.46
CA LYS A 566 32.86 -11.22 -4.91
C LYS A 566 31.55 -10.48 -4.70
N LEU A 567 30.66 -10.48 -5.71
CA LEU A 567 29.34 -9.85 -5.60
C LEU A 567 28.49 -10.47 -4.48
N GLN A 568 28.53 -11.79 -4.31
CA GLN A 568 27.79 -12.46 -3.25
C GLN A 568 28.30 -12.07 -1.86
N THR A 569 29.60 -11.84 -1.71
CA THR A 569 30.20 -11.30 -0.48
C THR A 569 29.67 -9.90 -0.18
N ASP A 570 29.68 -9.02 -1.19
CA ASP A 570 29.15 -7.65 -1.08
C ASP A 570 27.67 -7.66 -0.64
N ILE A 571 26.86 -8.58 -1.18
CA ILE A 571 25.43 -8.73 -0.85
C ILE A 571 25.23 -9.23 0.59
N VAL A 572 26.01 -10.20 1.06
CA VAL A 572 25.94 -10.70 2.44
C VAL A 572 26.32 -9.60 3.43
N ASP A 573 27.34 -8.81 3.13
CA ASP A 573 27.72 -7.68 3.97
C ASP A 573 26.62 -6.61 4.05
N LEU A 574 25.89 -6.37 2.95
CA LEU A 574 24.73 -5.48 2.96
C LEU A 574 23.59 -5.98 3.87
N GLN A 575 23.36 -7.29 3.93
CA GLN A 575 22.33 -7.87 4.81
C GLN A 575 22.69 -7.78 6.30
N ARG A 576 23.99 -7.85 6.62
CA ARG A 576 24.48 -7.88 8.01
C ARG A 576 24.32 -6.56 8.76
N HIS A 577 24.07 -5.45 8.08
CA HIS A 577 23.87 -4.14 8.70
C HIS A 577 22.39 -3.96 9.08
N PRO A 578 22.01 -4.16 10.36
CA PRO A 578 20.61 -4.08 10.75
C PRO A 578 20.20 -2.61 10.81
N TRP A 579 19.14 -2.25 10.09
CA TRP A 579 18.52 -0.92 10.05
C TRP A 579 17.79 -0.55 11.35
N ARG A 580 18.33 -0.89 12.52
CA ARG A 580 17.66 -0.75 13.83
C ARG A 580 17.70 0.66 14.42
N SER A 581 18.26 1.67 13.75
CA SER A 581 18.56 2.97 14.38
C SER A 581 17.39 3.97 14.48
N GLY A 582 16.14 3.51 14.54
CA GLY A 582 14.96 4.37 14.76
C GLY A 582 14.76 4.83 16.21
N GLU A 583 15.41 4.16 17.17
CA GLU A 583 15.18 4.33 18.62
C GLU A 583 15.34 5.78 19.11
N ALA A 584 16.24 6.57 18.51
CA ALA A 584 16.44 7.96 18.92
C ALA A 584 15.26 8.86 18.53
N LEU A 585 14.69 8.71 17.33
CA LEU A 585 13.50 9.48 16.93
C LEU A 585 12.29 9.07 17.76
N GLU A 586 12.17 7.78 18.08
CA GLU A 586 11.12 7.27 18.96
C GLU A 586 11.25 7.83 20.38
N SER A 587 12.47 7.89 20.93
CA SER A 587 12.72 8.51 22.24
C SER A 587 12.40 10.01 22.24
N LEU A 588 12.78 10.74 21.18
CA LEU A 588 12.48 12.17 21.05
C LEU A 588 10.97 12.44 20.91
N GLU A 589 10.28 11.60 20.13
CA GLU A 589 8.83 11.65 19.97
C GLU A 589 8.11 11.40 21.30
N GLY A 590 8.52 10.37 22.05
CA GLY A 590 7.99 10.07 23.38
C GLY A 590 8.18 11.23 24.38
N LYS A 591 9.37 11.86 24.40
CA LYS A 591 9.63 13.04 25.25
C LYS A 591 8.71 14.22 24.88
N ALA A 592 8.55 14.50 23.59
CA ALA A 592 7.68 15.59 23.13
C ALA A 592 6.20 15.30 23.43
N MET A 593 5.76 14.06 23.24
CA MET A 593 4.43 13.60 23.62
C MET A 593 4.17 13.79 25.11
N ASP A 594 5.11 13.40 25.98
CA ASP A 594 4.97 13.52 27.43
C ASP A 594 4.89 14.98 27.87
N LEU A 595 5.71 15.86 27.29
CA LEU A 595 5.64 17.31 27.54
C LEU A 595 4.27 17.88 27.14
N PHE A 596 3.75 17.48 25.97
CA PHE A 596 2.45 17.93 25.51
C PHE A 596 1.30 17.38 26.36
N ARG A 597 1.38 16.09 26.77
CA ARG A 597 0.40 15.46 27.68
C ARG A 597 0.35 16.21 29.00
N LYS A 598 1.51 16.43 29.64
CA LYS A 598 1.62 17.19 30.91
C LYS A 598 1.00 18.59 30.77
N LEU A 599 1.24 19.29 29.67
CA LEU A 599 0.65 20.61 29.41
C LEU A 599 -0.89 20.57 29.29
N ARG A 600 -1.45 19.54 28.66
CA ARG A 600 -2.90 19.38 28.50
C ARG A 600 -3.61 18.98 29.79
N GLU A 601 -2.97 18.17 30.61
CA GLU A 601 -3.48 17.67 31.89
C GLU A 601 -3.41 18.74 33.00
N LYS A 602 -2.69 19.85 32.81
CA LYS A 602 -2.65 20.96 33.76
C LYS A 602 -4.08 21.41 34.17
N PRO A 603 -4.37 21.48 35.48
CA PRO A 603 -5.60 22.07 36.02
C PRO A 603 -5.82 23.49 35.51
N ARG A 604 -7.08 23.94 35.39
CA ARG A 604 -7.42 25.23 34.77
C ARG A 604 -6.79 26.43 35.48
N ASP A 605 -6.66 26.36 36.80
CA ASP A 605 -6.03 27.33 37.69
C ASP A 605 -4.52 27.47 37.47
N GLN A 606 -3.86 26.43 36.95
CA GLN A 606 -2.42 26.41 36.69
C GLN A 606 -2.05 26.78 35.24
N ARG A 607 -3.05 27.13 34.41
CA ARG A 607 -2.86 27.49 33.00
C ARG A 607 -2.49 28.97 32.89
N GLY A 608 -1.20 29.25 32.94
CA GLY A 608 -0.64 30.60 32.79
C GLY A 608 0.22 30.77 31.53
N ILE A 609 0.98 31.85 31.53
CA ILE A 609 2.00 32.14 30.51
C ILE A 609 3.23 31.25 30.77
N GLY A 610 3.89 30.78 29.72
CA GLY A 610 5.00 29.81 29.78
C GLY A 610 5.88 29.87 28.53
N ASP A 611 7.13 29.39 28.62
CA ASP A 611 8.02 29.27 27.48
C ASP A 611 7.77 27.96 26.69
N CYS A 612 8.35 27.88 25.49
CA CYS A 612 8.27 26.69 24.63
C CYS A 612 9.67 26.21 24.20
N GLN A 613 10.74 26.62 24.91
CA GLN A 613 12.11 26.37 24.47
C GLN A 613 12.44 24.88 24.46
N GLU A 614 12.02 24.16 25.51
CA GLU A 614 12.32 22.75 25.67
C GLU A 614 11.76 21.92 24.51
N VAL A 615 10.50 22.13 24.13
CA VAL A 615 9.86 21.35 23.05
C VAL A 615 10.45 21.71 21.68
N VAL A 616 10.81 22.98 21.44
CA VAL A 616 11.45 23.39 20.19
C VAL A 616 12.88 22.85 20.09
N LYS A 617 13.60 22.72 21.22
CA LYS A 617 14.91 22.05 21.26
C LYS A 617 14.80 20.59 20.83
N LEU A 618 13.75 19.87 21.24
CA LEU A 618 13.51 18.49 20.78
C LEU A 618 13.27 18.41 19.26
N VAL A 619 12.55 19.39 18.68
CA VAL A 619 12.33 19.47 17.23
C VAL A 619 13.66 19.63 16.49
N VAL A 620 14.51 20.54 16.94
CA VAL A 620 15.83 20.77 16.33
C VAL A 620 16.71 19.51 16.43
N GLN A 621 16.71 18.84 17.58
CA GLN A 621 17.43 17.57 17.76
C GLN A 621 16.92 16.47 16.82
N ALA A 622 15.60 16.36 16.63
CA ALA A 622 14.99 15.38 15.74
C ALA A 622 15.38 15.63 14.27
N ILE A 623 15.37 16.88 13.81
CA ILE A 623 15.76 17.25 12.45
C ILE A 623 17.23 16.92 12.21
N GLN A 624 18.14 17.34 13.12
CA GLN A 624 19.57 17.05 13.00
C GLN A 624 19.86 15.55 12.96
N PHE A 625 19.15 14.78 13.79
CA PHE A 625 19.27 13.33 13.79
C PHE A 625 18.77 12.72 12.46
N TYR A 626 17.60 13.15 11.99
CA TYR A 626 17.01 12.68 10.74
C TYR A 626 17.94 12.95 9.55
N GLU A 627 18.47 14.17 9.42
CA GLU A 627 19.40 14.54 8.35
C GLU A 627 20.71 13.73 8.40
N LYS A 628 21.25 13.49 9.60
CA LYS A 628 22.43 12.62 9.77
C LYS A 628 22.12 11.21 9.28
N LYS A 629 20.99 10.64 9.69
CA LYS A 629 20.57 9.29 9.30
C LYS A 629 20.24 9.17 7.83
N LEU A 630 19.71 10.22 7.21
CA LEU A 630 19.43 10.25 5.79
C LEU A 630 20.71 10.12 4.94
N ARG A 631 21.83 10.72 5.37
CA ARG A 631 23.14 10.53 4.69
C ARG A 631 23.63 9.09 4.75
N GLU A 632 23.56 8.50 5.94
CA GLU A 632 23.93 7.10 6.15
C GLU A 632 23.05 6.21 5.26
N PHE A 633 21.73 6.42 5.30
CA PHE A 633 20.75 5.72 4.47
C PHE A 633 21.12 5.72 2.97
N TYR A 634 21.36 6.89 2.39
CA TYR A 634 21.65 7.00 0.95
C TYR A 634 22.98 6.35 0.54
N THR A 635 23.96 6.32 1.44
CA THR A 635 25.22 5.62 1.22
C THR A 635 24.98 4.11 1.02
N HIS A 636 24.13 3.51 1.84
CA HIS A 636 23.82 2.08 1.72
C HIS A 636 22.80 1.78 0.61
N LEU A 637 21.83 2.67 0.38
CA LEU A 637 20.91 2.54 -0.75
C LEU A 637 21.72 2.49 -2.06
N SER A 638 22.71 3.38 -2.20
CA SER A 638 23.64 3.37 -3.34
C SER A 638 24.36 2.03 -3.49
N LYS A 639 24.95 1.49 -2.39
CA LYS A 639 25.59 0.16 -2.43
C LYS A 639 24.61 -0.95 -2.84
N THR A 640 23.36 -0.88 -2.39
CA THR A 640 22.31 -1.84 -2.73
C THR A 640 21.97 -1.80 -4.22
N VAL A 641 21.79 -0.60 -4.76
CA VAL A 641 21.49 -0.40 -6.19
C VAL A 641 22.66 -0.81 -7.07
N VAL A 642 23.91 -0.51 -6.67
CA VAL A 642 25.12 -0.97 -7.38
C VAL A 642 25.20 -2.50 -7.42
N CYS A 643 24.98 -3.17 -6.29
CA CYS A 643 24.96 -4.64 -6.27
C CYS A 643 23.87 -5.18 -7.20
N ARG A 644 22.70 -4.54 -7.20
CA ARG A 644 21.59 -4.94 -8.07
C ARG A 644 21.91 -4.78 -9.54
N GLN A 645 22.49 -3.65 -9.93
CA GLN A 645 22.92 -3.41 -11.29
C GLN A 645 23.93 -4.48 -11.75
N ARG A 646 24.91 -4.78 -10.91
CA ARG A 646 25.92 -5.81 -11.20
C ARG A 646 25.32 -7.21 -11.32
N VAL A 647 24.30 -7.54 -10.52
CA VAL A 647 23.51 -8.78 -10.71
C VAL A 647 22.83 -8.78 -12.09
N MET A 648 22.18 -7.68 -12.47
CA MET A 648 21.47 -7.57 -13.75
C MET A 648 22.40 -7.57 -14.97
N GLU A 649 23.65 -7.10 -14.82
CA GLU A 649 24.68 -7.15 -15.87
C GLU A 649 25.31 -8.56 -16.00
N LEU A 650 25.50 -9.26 -14.89
CA LEU A 650 26.07 -10.62 -14.88
C LEU A 650 25.09 -11.67 -15.39
N LEU A 651 23.80 -11.53 -15.09
CA LEU A 651 22.78 -12.53 -15.44
C LEU A 651 22.80 -12.92 -16.94
N PRO A 652 22.68 -11.98 -17.91
CA PRO A 652 22.71 -12.34 -19.33
C PRO A 652 24.09 -12.84 -19.80
N ARG A 653 25.19 -12.42 -19.16
CA ARG A 653 26.54 -12.92 -19.47
C ARG A 653 26.66 -14.40 -19.11
N VAL A 654 26.16 -14.79 -17.93
CA VAL A 654 26.15 -16.19 -17.48
C VAL A 654 25.23 -17.03 -18.34
N GLU A 655 24.01 -16.57 -18.64
CA GLU A 655 23.07 -17.28 -19.54
C GLU A 655 23.65 -17.48 -20.95
N GLY A 656 24.33 -16.47 -21.48
CA GLY A 656 25.05 -16.56 -22.76
C GLY A 656 26.20 -17.57 -22.72
N MET A 657 26.97 -17.60 -21.62
CA MET A 657 28.06 -18.56 -21.42
C MET A 657 27.55 -20.00 -21.32
N VAL A 658 26.49 -20.23 -20.54
CA VAL A 658 25.81 -21.55 -20.44
C VAL A 658 25.37 -22.02 -21.83
N SER A 659 24.73 -21.14 -22.60
CA SER A 659 24.25 -21.44 -23.95
C SER A 659 25.40 -21.78 -24.92
N SER A 660 26.48 -21.01 -24.87
CA SER A 660 27.68 -21.24 -25.69
C SER A 660 28.32 -22.59 -25.38
N MET A 661 28.58 -22.88 -24.10
CA MET A 661 29.20 -24.15 -23.68
C MET A 661 28.33 -25.36 -24.05
N ALA A 662 27.01 -25.24 -23.94
CA ALA A 662 26.09 -26.30 -24.36
C ALA A 662 26.15 -26.56 -25.87
N GLN A 663 26.37 -25.53 -26.69
CA GLN A 663 26.59 -25.67 -28.14
C GLN A 663 27.93 -26.35 -28.45
N CYS A 664 29.02 -25.95 -27.78
CA CYS A 664 30.32 -26.60 -27.90
C CYS A 664 30.24 -28.10 -27.57
N GLU A 665 29.54 -28.44 -26.48
CA GLU A 665 29.33 -29.84 -26.08
C GLU A 665 28.57 -30.62 -27.17
N HIS A 666 27.52 -30.04 -27.73
CA HIS A 666 26.74 -30.65 -28.81
C HIS A 666 27.59 -30.88 -30.07
N GLU A 667 28.45 -29.93 -30.42
CA GLU A 667 29.36 -30.05 -31.56
C GLU A 667 30.39 -31.16 -31.35
N LEU A 668 31.01 -31.26 -30.17
CA LEU A 668 31.95 -32.35 -29.83
C LEU A 668 31.29 -33.72 -29.98
N ARG A 669 30.06 -33.87 -29.47
CA ARG A 669 29.29 -35.12 -29.61
C ARG A 669 29.03 -35.46 -31.09
N ARG A 670 28.67 -34.46 -31.90
CA ARG A 670 28.45 -34.63 -33.34
C ARG A 670 29.73 -35.00 -34.09
N MET A 671 30.86 -34.38 -33.74
CA MET A 671 32.17 -34.71 -34.30
C MET A 671 32.58 -36.15 -33.96
N GLN A 672 32.35 -36.58 -32.70
CA GLN A 672 32.62 -37.95 -32.26
C GLN A 672 31.82 -38.96 -33.10
N GLU A 673 30.50 -38.73 -33.26
CA GLU A 673 29.63 -39.61 -34.04
C GLU A 673 30.06 -39.69 -35.51
N LYS A 674 30.39 -38.53 -36.10
CA LYS A 674 30.88 -38.44 -37.48
C LYS A 674 32.18 -39.24 -37.65
N ARG A 675 33.14 -39.07 -36.75
CA ARG A 675 34.43 -39.77 -36.78
C ARG A 675 34.27 -41.28 -36.70
N GLN A 676 33.45 -41.76 -35.77
CA GLN A 676 33.17 -43.19 -35.63
C GLN A 676 32.49 -43.77 -36.88
N LYS A 677 31.54 -43.06 -37.49
CA LYS A 677 30.91 -43.46 -38.75
C LYS A 677 31.91 -43.54 -39.91
N GLU A 678 32.86 -42.61 -39.98
CA GLU A 678 33.93 -42.61 -41.00
C GLU A 678 34.85 -43.82 -40.86
N LEU A 679 35.23 -44.20 -39.64
CA LEU A 679 35.99 -45.43 -39.37
C LEU A 679 35.25 -46.69 -39.84
N TRP A 680 33.95 -46.81 -39.55
CA TRP A 680 33.13 -47.92 -40.04
C TRP A 680 33.04 -47.96 -41.57
N ASN A 681 32.99 -46.80 -42.21
CA ASN A 681 32.99 -46.72 -43.68
C ASN A 681 34.33 -47.16 -44.27
N LEU A 682 35.46 -46.83 -43.64
CA LEU A 682 36.77 -47.34 -44.06
C LEU A 682 36.82 -48.87 -43.99
N LEU A 683 36.27 -49.46 -42.93
CA LEU A 683 36.20 -50.93 -42.79
C LEU A 683 35.36 -51.55 -43.90
N LYS A 684 34.21 -50.97 -44.26
CA LYS A 684 33.39 -51.43 -45.39
C LYS A 684 34.17 -51.40 -46.71
N VAL A 685 34.93 -50.33 -46.95
CA VAL A 685 35.79 -50.22 -48.14
C VAL A 685 36.88 -51.31 -48.12
N ALA A 686 37.52 -51.55 -46.98
CA ALA A 686 38.51 -52.61 -46.81
C ALA A 686 37.93 -53.99 -47.18
N CYS A 687 36.77 -54.33 -46.61
CA CYS A 687 36.09 -55.61 -46.85
C CYS A 687 35.66 -55.79 -48.32
N SER A 688 35.35 -54.70 -49.04
CA SER A 688 35.00 -54.75 -50.45
C SER A 688 36.20 -55.03 -51.36
N LYS A 689 37.40 -54.52 -51.02
CA LYS A 689 38.63 -54.75 -51.80
C LYS A 689 39.16 -56.19 -51.70
N VAL A 690 38.92 -56.87 -50.58
CA VAL A 690 39.32 -58.28 -50.36
C VAL A 690 38.46 -59.27 -51.18
N ARG A 691 37.33 -58.83 -51.77
CA ARG A 691 36.37 -59.68 -52.48
C ARG A 691 36.43 -59.62 -54.03
N SER A 692 37.49 -59.08 -54.64
CA SER A 692 37.64 -59.03 -56.11
C SER A 692 38.65 -60.08 -56.64
N PRO A 693 38.37 -60.87 -57.70
CA PRO A 693 39.19 -62.02 -58.08
C PRO A 693 40.40 -61.65 -58.97
N VAL A 694 41.56 -62.28 -58.70
CA VAL A 694 42.78 -62.23 -59.53
C VAL A 694 42.78 -63.44 -60.48
N SER A 695 42.87 -63.22 -61.80
CA SER A 695 42.97 -64.26 -62.84
C SER A 695 44.37 -64.31 -63.45
N GLY A 696 45.01 -65.48 -63.45
CA GLY A 696 46.22 -65.76 -64.24
C GLY A 696 46.93 -67.06 -63.83
N SER A 697 46.55 -68.18 -64.46
CA SER A 697 47.21 -69.50 -64.39
C SER A 697 48.48 -69.53 -65.30
N PRO A 698 49.42 -70.50 -65.20
CA PRO A 698 49.14 -71.83 -65.78
C PRO A 698 49.80 -73.08 -65.12
N ASP A 699 49.21 -74.21 -65.49
CA ASP A 699 49.74 -75.57 -65.70
C ASP A 699 50.10 -76.56 -64.58
N GLY A 700 49.40 -77.71 -64.63
CA GLY A 700 50.05 -78.94 -65.11
C GLY A 700 50.43 -79.97 -64.05
N GLY A 701 49.49 -80.85 -63.68
CA GLY A 701 49.63 -81.77 -62.54
C GLY A 701 50.50 -83.02 -62.71
N ARG A 702 50.73 -83.70 -61.58
CA ARG A 702 50.96 -85.16 -61.32
C ARG A 702 51.00 -85.38 -59.79
N THR A 703 49.90 -85.75 -59.08
CA THR A 703 49.34 -87.09 -58.71
C THR A 703 50.17 -87.95 -57.72
N PRO A 704 49.60 -88.80 -56.80
CA PRO A 704 48.18 -89.07 -56.40
C PRO A 704 47.97 -89.36 -54.84
N PRO A 705 46.91 -90.07 -54.33
CA PRO A 705 45.56 -89.56 -54.07
C PRO A 705 44.89 -89.93 -52.68
N SER A 706 43.68 -89.37 -52.45
CA SER A 706 42.58 -89.81 -51.55
C SER A 706 42.74 -89.59 -50.03
N SER A 707 41.78 -89.01 -49.31
CA SER A 707 40.35 -89.38 -49.21
C SER A 707 39.38 -88.20 -48.98
N GLY A 708 38.19 -88.30 -49.59
CA GLY A 708 36.92 -87.71 -49.13
C GLY A 708 35.90 -88.85 -49.00
N PRO A 709 34.69 -88.67 -48.40
CA PRO A 709 33.54 -88.19 -49.19
C PRO A 709 32.44 -87.47 -48.31
N PRO A 710 31.15 -87.32 -48.71
CA PRO A 710 30.67 -86.25 -49.60
C PRO A 710 29.32 -85.59 -49.17
N LEU A 711 28.83 -84.70 -50.05
CA LEU A 711 27.65 -83.84 -49.99
C LEU A 711 26.27 -84.52 -50.11
N LEU A 712 25.32 -83.97 -49.33
CA LEU A 712 23.90 -83.62 -49.56
C LEU A 712 23.05 -84.28 -50.65
N GLN A 713 21.80 -84.63 -50.29
CA GLN A 713 20.62 -84.42 -51.13
C GLN A 713 19.31 -84.17 -50.32
N HIS A 714 18.47 -83.29 -50.90
CA HIS A 714 17.09 -82.82 -50.61
C HIS A 714 16.03 -83.94 -50.32
N ARG A 715 14.79 -83.75 -49.78
CA ARG A 715 13.75 -82.68 -49.71
C ARG A 715 12.68 -83.08 -48.62
N PRO A 716 11.71 -82.19 -48.22
CA PRO A 716 10.80 -82.22 -47.04
C PRO A 716 9.37 -82.80 -47.37
N PRO A 717 8.25 -82.72 -46.57
CA PRO A 717 7.92 -81.92 -45.33
C PRO A 717 7.01 -82.55 -44.20
N HIS A 718 6.86 -81.80 -43.08
CA HIS A 718 5.77 -81.77 -42.03
C HIS A 718 5.50 -82.96 -41.07
N PRO A 719 4.79 -82.77 -39.91
CA PRO A 719 4.50 -81.57 -39.09
C PRO A 719 4.78 -81.75 -37.56
N ASP A 720 4.54 -80.67 -36.80
CA ASP A 720 4.43 -80.52 -35.33
C ASP A 720 5.68 -80.63 -34.45
N SER A 721 6.15 -79.46 -33.96
CA SER A 721 6.28 -79.21 -32.51
C SER A 721 6.75 -77.77 -32.24
N LEU A 722 5.82 -77.00 -31.67
CA LEU A 722 6.11 -75.90 -30.74
C LEU A 722 6.97 -76.43 -29.59
N LEU A 723 8.06 -75.73 -29.24
CA LEU A 723 8.49 -75.33 -27.88
C LEU A 723 10.02 -75.21 -27.71
N ILE A 724 10.43 -74.03 -27.17
CA ILE A 724 11.50 -73.81 -26.16
C ILE A 724 12.96 -73.73 -26.72
N LEU A 725 13.88 -72.79 -26.38
CA LEU A 725 14.25 -72.13 -25.11
C LEU A 725 14.99 -70.77 -25.39
N HIS A 726 14.63 -69.72 -24.63
CA HIS A 726 15.40 -68.48 -24.40
C HIS A 726 16.56 -68.73 -23.43
N GLN A 727 17.66 -67.95 -23.49
CA GLN A 727 18.56 -67.82 -22.33
C GLN A 727 18.97 -66.35 -22.03
N PRO A 728 19.17 -66.01 -20.74
CA PRO A 728 18.56 -64.84 -20.09
C PRO A 728 19.57 -63.88 -19.42
N GLU A 729 20.86 -63.99 -19.71
CA GLU A 729 21.91 -63.31 -18.94
C GLU A 729 22.02 -61.81 -19.24
N GLU A 730 21.89 -61.38 -20.50
CA GLU A 730 22.02 -59.96 -20.86
C GLU A 730 20.82 -59.12 -20.36
N SER A 731 19.61 -59.69 -20.35
CA SER A 731 18.44 -58.99 -19.79
C SER A 731 18.52 -58.83 -18.28
N MET A 732 19.14 -59.78 -17.56
CA MET A 732 19.30 -59.67 -16.11
C MET A 732 20.28 -58.55 -15.72
N ILE A 733 21.37 -58.39 -16.47
CA ILE A 733 22.37 -57.33 -16.24
C ILE A 733 21.76 -55.95 -16.46
N VAL A 734 20.99 -55.77 -17.54
CA VAL A 734 20.30 -54.49 -17.83
C VAL A 734 19.24 -54.17 -16.77
N ILE A 735 18.55 -55.17 -16.24
CA ILE A 735 17.58 -54.98 -15.15
C ILE A 735 18.29 -54.61 -13.84
N GLU A 736 19.48 -55.17 -13.58
CA GLU A 736 20.27 -54.88 -12.38
C GLU A 736 20.91 -53.48 -12.43
N GLU A 737 21.39 -53.05 -13.61
CA GLU A 737 21.82 -51.67 -13.86
C GLU A 737 20.66 -50.66 -13.77
N SER A 738 19.48 -51.02 -14.28
CA SER A 738 18.28 -50.18 -14.16
C SER A 738 17.84 -50.01 -12.70
N LYS A 739 17.90 -51.08 -11.89
CA LYS A 739 17.56 -51.02 -10.46
C LYS A 739 18.58 -50.23 -9.64
N THR A 740 19.87 -50.31 -9.99
CA THR A 740 20.90 -49.49 -9.34
C THR A 740 20.77 -48.02 -9.73
N PHE A 741 20.38 -47.72 -10.97
CA PHE A 741 20.07 -46.34 -11.39
C PHE A 741 18.83 -45.78 -10.69
N GLU A 742 17.76 -46.59 -10.57
CA GLU A 742 16.54 -46.24 -9.85
C GLU A 742 16.81 -45.96 -8.36
N SER A 743 17.62 -46.80 -7.71
CA SER A 743 18.02 -46.62 -6.31
C SER A 743 18.82 -45.32 -6.10
N ARG A 744 19.74 -44.99 -7.03
CA ARG A 744 20.50 -43.73 -7.01
C ARG A 744 19.58 -42.52 -7.22
N LEU A 745 18.63 -42.61 -8.15
CA LEU A 745 17.67 -41.55 -8.41
C LEU A 745 16.76 -41.32 -7.19
N HIS A 746 16.27 -42.40 -6.57
CA HIS A 746 15.45 -42.32 -5.36
C HIS A 746 16.22 -41.71 -4.19
N SER A 747 17.51 -42.05 -4.03
CA SER A 747 18.38 -41.43 -3.02
C SER A 747 18.57 -39.93 -3.28
N LEU A 748 18.81 -39.51 -4.53
CA LEU A 748 18.97 -38.11 -4.89
C LEU A 748 17.68 -37.30 -4.67
N VAL A 749 16.54 -37.89 -4.99
CA VAL A 749 15.22 -37.28 -4.75
C VAL A 749 14.96 -37.15 -3.24
N GLN A 750 15.29 -38.16 -2.44
CA GLN A 750 15.18 -38.11 -0.98
C GLN A 750 16.11 -37.06 -0.35
N GLU A 751 17.35 -36.93 -0.84
CA GLU A 751 18.27 -35.87 -0.42
C GLU A 751 17.74 -34.49 -0.79
N THR A 752 17.24 -34.32 -2.02
CA THR A 752 16.65 -33.05 -2.47
C THR A 752 15.41 -32.68 -1.64
N ILE A 753 14.56 -33.66 -1.32
CA ILE A 753 13.39 -33.47 -0.46
C ILE A 753 13.82 -33.06 0.94
N LYS A 754 14.79 -33.76 1.55
CA LYS A 754 15.36 -33.37 2.84
C LYS A 754 15.99 -31.98 2.82
N GLU A 755 16.68 -31.61 1.74
CA GLU A 755 17.29 -30.30 1.59
C GLU A 755 16.21 -29.21 1.44
N THR A 756 15.12 -29.48 0.74
CA THR A 756 13.95 -28.57 0.69
C THR A 756 13.20 -28.50 2.02
N GLU A 757 13.08 -29.59 2.77
CA GLU A 757 12.47 -29.61 4.11
C GLU A 757 13.33 -28.88 5.13
N ILE A 758 14.65 -29.02 5.07
CA ILE A 758 15.61 -28.26 5.88
C ILE A 758 15.55 -26.79 5.48
N ASN A 759 15.51 -26.44 4.20
CA ASN A 759 15.34 -25.05 3.75
C ASN A 759 13.97 -24.46 4.16
N MET A 760 12.91 -25.26 4.20
CA MET A 760 11.59 -24.86 4.72
C MET A 760 11.56 -24.74 6.25
N GLN A 761 12.28 -25.59 6.99
CA GLN A 761 12.47 -25.45 8.43
C GLN A 761 13.34 -24.24 8.77
N VAL A 762 14.38 -23.96 7.97
CA VAL A 762 15.15 -22.72 8.06
C VAL A 762 14.22 -21.53 7.80
N LEU A 763 13.29 -21.57 6.84
CA LEU A 763 12.27 -20.52 6.68
C LEU A 763 11.29 -20.41 7.87
N GLN A 764 11.03 -21.50 8.59
CA GLN A 764 10.20 -21.51 9.80
C GLN A 764 10.96 -21.03 11.06
N GLU A 765 12.28 -21.22 11.14
CA GLU A 765 13.13 -20.68 12.22
C GLU A 765 13.21 -19.15 12.21
N TRP A 766 12.78 -18.49 11.13
CA TRP A 766 12.70 -17.02 11.01
C TRP A 766 11.45 -16.46 11.73
N THR A 767 11.13 -17.03 12.90
CA THR A 767 10.04 -16.58 13.79
C THR A 767 10.21 -15.14 14.27
N TRP A 768 11.37 -14.51 14.10
CA TRP A 768 11.56 -13.07 14.35
C TRP A 768 10.97 -12.16 13.26
N LEU A 769 10.60 -12.68 12.08
CA LEU A 769 9.91 -11.90 11.03
C LEU A 769 8.41 -11.75 11.27
N ASN A 770 7.80 -12.58 12.15
CA ASN A 770 6.37 -12.54 12.48
C ASN A 770 6.06 -11.94 13.87
N ARG A 771 7.05 -11.40 14.59
CA ARG A 771 6.80 -10.67 15.85
C ARG A 771 6.36 -9.22 15.59
N SER A 772 5.16 -9.08 15.06
CA SER A 772 4.37 -7.85 15.13
C SER A 772 2.93 -8.12 15.61
N GLN A 773 2.66 -9.30 16.19
CA GLN A 773 1.34 -9.63 16.74
C GLN A 773 1.25 -9.92 18.25
N ASP A 774 2.36 -9.96 18.99
CA ASP A 774 2.31 -10.07 20.45
C ASP A 774 3.02 -8.91 21.12
N LEU A 775 2.28 -7.82 21.33
CA LEU A 775 2.43 -6.84 22.41
C LEU A 775 1.06 -6.15 22.59
N PHE A 776 0.16 -6.88 23.25
CA PHE A 776 -0.92 -6.33 24.06
C PHE A 776 -0.71 -6.78 25.50
#